data_AF-A0A2D5VFK2-F1
#
_entry.id   AF-A0A2D5VFK2-F1
#
_cell.length_a   1.000
_cell.length_b   1.000
_cell.length_c   1.000
_cell.angle_alpha   90.00
_cell.angle_beta   90.00
_cell.angle_gamma   90.00
#
_symmetry.space_group_name_H-M   'P 1'
#
loop_
_entity.id
_entity.type
_entity.pdbx_description
1 polymer ?
#
loop_
_entity_poly.entity_id
_entity_poly.type
_entity_poly.pdbx_seq_one_letter_code
_entity_poly.pdbx_strand_id
1 'polypeptide(L)'
;MAVPFKAEEVGEWEIKASLADRKDLKGSQRSTKFKVLKGRAVIALDNADNALLGTGIELVGTLTPELADQSITLKILKPDGSVSTLTDIKSGELGVFKQRVEFNLAGNWDLTATWTGNEDYESVTKTLSVAVSAEVGKAIIVLGGGNAEINLDWKTFSSVASQVHKVFLRRQFNDDEDIHFLSPSLSEIQGADTVTTLETLEKAITDWAKRQVNSQVPLYLYLLSHNLGNQFLLEKTETQQKYLSPQLLDTWLDRLPEGTPVTVVIEACYSGNFISQAGTKSALVGKNRTVISSAKGDKQSKIARSSSFSRTFFNLIEHNKTVAEAFEQAADKMERTIFHRDQLPQMDSNGDGNPNQAEDYVTLKGSYIPADLISLADPPNITKITPALELKKGVSSQRIEVELLGTNISRVYATVIPPTFDPQAEFKSWNQLAFVEFDLVEVSTGKYAAPYGDFTIPGDYSVVINAENADGFADPVQTTITVPGAESKPVARLTGDVNGDKVVNIFDLVIAAGSFGKTGAGIMGDVNGDDAVNIFDLVIVAGNFGKSLVAAPAMTVKIELTTAQKHHIAHAIDQLESNSNRSYEEEMVLGVLQVILPERLPTQTQLLANYPNPFNPETWIPFQLAQDAIVTTKIYDLNWQANQDD
;
A
#
# COMPACT_ATOMS: atom_id res chain seq x y z
N MET A 1 84.27 22.19 -1.86
CA MET A 1 82.92 21.84 -2.32
C MET A 1 82.02 21.85 -1.10
N ALA A 2 80.92 22.61 -1.11
CA ALA A 2 79.94 22.56 -0.03
C ALA A 2 79.03 21.34 -0.25
N VAL A 3 78.88 20.50 0.76
CA VAL A 3 77.91 19.38 0.73
C VAL A 3 76.57 19.95 1.19
N PRO A 4 75.47 19.77 0.43
CA PRO A 4 74.15 20.16 0.91
C PRO A 4 73.80 19.34 2.16
N PHE A 5 73.43 20.04 3.24
CA PHE A 5 72.98 19.43 4.49
C PHE A 5 71.45 19.38 4.51
N LYS A 6 70.87 18.21 4.74
CA LYS A 6 69.44 18.01 4.96
C LYS A 6 69.25 17.67 6.43
N ALA A 7 68.52 18.51 7.16
CA ALA A 7 68.17 18.20 8.54
C ALA A 7 67.11 17.08 8.56
N GLU A 8 67.27 16.13 9.47
CA GLU A 8 66.43 14.93 9.56
C GLU A 8 65.38 15.01 10.67
N GLU A 9 65.48 16.00 11.56
CA GLU A 9 64.58 16.18 12.71
C GLU A 9 64.14 17.64 12.87
N VAL A 10 62.95 17.83 13.45
CA VAL A 10 62.39 19.13 13.81
C VAL A 10 63.13 19.70 15.02
N GLY A 11 63.56 20.96 14.94
CA GLY A 11 64.31 21.58 16.04
C GLY A 11 65.18 22.76 15.62
N GLU A 12 65.96 23.28 16.56
CA GLU A 12 66.97 24.30 16.28
C GLU A 12 68.30 23.61 15.97
N TRP A 13 68.82 23.85 14.76
CA TRP A 13 70.09 23.28 14.29
C TRP A 13 71.15 24.37 14.24
N GLU A 14 72.39 24.04 14.61
CA GLU A 14 73.55 24.93 14.48
C GLU A 14 74.60 24.31 13.55
N ILE A 15 74.90 24.98 12.44
CA ILE A 15 76.00 24.58 11.55
C ILE A 15 77.25 25.32 11.98
N LYS A 16 78.32 24.58 12.29
CA LYS A 16 79.65 25.11 12.63
C LYS A 16 80.64 24.75 11.52
N ALA A 17 81.30 25.76 10.97
CA ALA A 17 82.44 25.59 10.08
C ALA A 17 83.70 26.09 10.79
N SER A 18 84.72 25.24 10.89
CA SER A 18 85.99 25.56 11.53
C SER A 18 87.18 25.21 10.62
N LEU A 19 88.12 26.14 10.49
CA LEU A 19 89.44 25.91 9.92
C LEU A 19 90.45 25.78 11.06
N ALA A 20 91.19 24.69 11.10
CA ALA A 20 92.26 24.49 12.08
C ALA A 20 93.49 25.35 11.76
N ASP A 21 94.27 25.70 12.77
CA ASP A 21 95.54 26.41 12.59
C ASP A 21 96.51 25.63 11.69
N ARG A 22 97.20 26.34 10.79
CA ARG A 22 98.30 25.84 9.96
C ARG A 22 99.50 26.77 10.10
N LYS A 23 100.70 26.31 9.70
CA LYS A 23 101.98 27.04 9.86
C LYS A 23 101.94 28.50 9.38
N ASP A 24 101.07 28.82 8.43
CA ASP A 24 100.90 30.10 7.75
C ASP A 24 99.48 30.71 7.87
N LEU A 25 98.53 30.04 8.54
CA LEU A 25 97.13 30.49 8.65
C LEU A 25 96.58 30.28 10.07
N LYS A 26 96.00 31.34 10.64
CA LYS A 26 95.27 31.26 11.91
C LYS A 26 93.91 30.61 11.68
N GLY A 27 93.57 29.64 12.52
CA GLY A 27 92.30 28.97 12.54
C GLY A 27 91.17 29.96 12.77
N SER A 28 90.00 29.65 12.20
CA SER A 28 88.82 30.49 12.32
C SER A 28 87.58 29.63 12.37
N GLN A 29 86.54 30.12 13.03
CA GLN A 29 85.26 29.43 13.14
C GLN A 29 84.12 30.40 12.84
N ARG A 30 83.09 29.89 12.18
CA ARG A 30 81.81 30.58 11.99
C ARG A 30 80.67 29.60 12.25
N SER A 31 79.61 30.06 12.89
CA SER A 31 78.38 29.29 13.04
C SER A 31 77.14 30.07 12.66
N THR A 32 76.10 29.35 12.25
CA THR A 32 74.77 29.90 12.03
C THR A 32 73.74 28.92 12.56
N LYS A 33 72.70 29.44 13.20
CA LYS A 33 71.54 28.65 13.61
C LYS A 33 70.42 28.78 12.60
N PHE A 34 69.64 27.73 12.44
CA PHE A 34 68.38 27.74 11.70
C PHE A 34 67.39 26.79 12.36
N LYS A 35 66.09 27.06 12.19
CA LYS A 35 65.02 26.27 12.79
C LYS A 35 64.32 25.44 11.73
N VAL A 36 64.22 24.13 11.97
CA VAL A 36 63.37 23.22 11.21
C VAL A 36 62.04 23.15 11.93
N LEU A 37 60.97 23.50 11.23
CA LEU A 37 59.60 23.42 11.75
C LEU A 37 58.99 22.08 11.36
N LYS A 38 57.93 21.68 12.07
CA LYS A 38 57.15 20.50 11.69
C LYS A 38 56.63 20.63 10.26
N GLY A 39 56.64 19.53 9.53
CA GLY A 39 56.04 19.42 8.21
C GLY A 39 54.52 19.55 8.29
N ARG A 40 53.91 19.95 7.17
CA ARG A 40 52.45 19.93 7.03
C ARG A 40 52.01 18.61 6.43
N ALA A 41 50.99 18.02 7.04
CA ALA A 41 50.33 16.84 6.49
C ALA A 41 48.99 17.20 5.84
N VAL A 42 48.49 16.30 5.01
CA VAL A 42 47.21 16.41 4.30
C VAL A 42 46.46 15.10 4.45
N ILE A 43 45.15 15.19 4.70
CA ILE A 43 44.23 14.05 4.55
C ILE A 43 43.37 14.32 3.31
N ALA A 44 43.35 13.37 2.39
CA ALA A 44 42.37 13.28 1.30
C ALA A 44 41.32 12.22 1.64
N LEU A 45 40.08 12.43 1.20
CA LEU A 45 38.96 11.49 1.33
C LEU A 45 38.39 11.30 -0.08
N ASP A 46 38.35 10.07 -0.58
CA ASP A 46 38.07 9.76 -2.00
C ASP A 46 36.60 9.33 -2.25
N ASN A 47 35.72 9.60 -1.30
CA ASN A 47 34.32 9.17 -1.33
C ASN A 47 33.40 10.20 -1.99
N ALA A 48 32.25 9.72 -2.48
CA ALA A 48 31.14 10.58 -2.89
C ALA A 48 30.59 11.39 -1.70
N ASP A 49 30.02 12.55 -2.01
CA ASP A 49 29.39 13.48 -1.07
C ASP A 49 27.88 13.26 -0.92
N ASN A 50 27.37 12.14 -1.42
CA ASN A 50 25.98 11.72 -1.31
C ASN A 50 25.88 10.22 -1.01
N ALA A 51 24.78 9.82 -0.37
CA ALA A 51 24.44 8.43 -0.08
C ALA A 51 22.93 8.27 0.12
N LEU A 52 22.44 7.01 0.12
CA LEU A 52 21.05 6.69 0.40
C LEU A 52 20.87 6.26 1.85
N LEU A 53 19.71 6.60 2.43
CA LEU A 53 19.32 6.11 3.74
C LEU A 53 19.36 4.56 3.78
N GLY A 54 19.93 4.00 4.85
CA GLY A 54 20.07 2.56 5.03
C GLY A 54 21.28 1.94 4.33
N THR A 55 22.12 2.75 3.66
CA THR A 55 23.36 2.26 3.03
C THR A 55 24.58 2.47 3.91
N GLY A 56 25.61 1.66 3.66
CA GLY A 56 26.94 1.81 4.25
C GLY A 56 27.98 2.17 3.20
N ILE A 57 28.83 3.14 3.49
CA ILE A 57 30.01 3.46 2.67
C ILE A 57 31.29 2.98 3.36
N GLU A 58 32.26 2.53 2.58
CA GLU A 58 33.64 2.38 3.04
C GLU A 58 34.34 3.73 2.84
N LEU A 59 34.48 4.53 3.90
CA LEU A 59 35.27 5.76 3.89
C LEU A 59 36.73 5.39 3.61
N VAL A 60 37.28 5.87 2.49
CA VAL A 60 38.68 5.68 2.10
C VAL A 60 39.37 7.02 2.15
N GLY A 61 40.43 7.11 2.95
CA GLY A 61 41.25 8.30 3.01
C GLY A 61 42.73 7.99 2.89
N THR A 62 43.50 9.02 2.51
CA THR A 62 44.96 8.94 2.36
C THR A 62 45.62 10.04 3.17
N LEU A 63 46.55 9.67 4.04
CA LEU A 63 47.43 10.58 4.76
C LEU A 63 48.69 10.84 3.93
N THR A 64 49.01 12.11 3.69
CA THR A 64 50.27 12.56 3.09
C THR A 64 51.05 13.37 4.11
N PRO A 65 52.32 13.02 4.42
CA PRO A 65 53.11 11.94 3.79
C PRO A 65 52.60 10.54 4.12
N GLU A 66 52.95 9.57 3.27
CA GLU A 66 52.55 8.17 3.31
C GLU A 66 53.17 7.46 4.54
N LEU A 67 52.58 7.67 5.70
CA LEU A 67 53.04 7.12 6.98
C LEU A 67 52.16 5.96 7.40
N ALA A 68 52.77 4.81 7.68
CA ALA A 68 52.09 3.62 8.19
C ALA A 68 51.84 3.70 9.70
N ASP A 69 50.89 2.90 10.18
CA ASP A 69 50.55 2.68 11.59
C ASP A 69 50.19 3.96 12.37
N GLN A 70 49.80 5.02 11.66
CA GLN A 70 49.35 6.26 12.29
C GLN A 70 47.90 6.12 12.75
N SER A 71 47.61 6.56 13.96
CA SER A 71 46.26 6.52 14.52
C SER A 71 45.41 7.69 14.00
N ILE A 72 44.33 7.37 13.31
CA ILE A 72 43.36 8.31 12.76
C ILE A 72 42.10 8.25 13.62
N THR A 73 41.60 9.41 14.05
CA THR A 73 40.31 9.51 14.72
C THR A 73 39.25 9.94 13.72
N LEU A 74 38.11 9.27 13.69
CA LEU A 74 36.95 9.67 12.88
C LEU A 74 35.81 10.12 13.80
N LYS A 75 35.48 11.41 13.76
CA LYS A 75 34.30 11.97 14.41
C LYS A 75 33.15 12.03 13.40
N ILE A 76 31.99 11.51 13.78
CA ILE A 76 30.79 11.43 12.96
C ILE A 76 29.72 12.29 13.63
N LEU A 77 29.32 13.38 13.00
CA LEU A 77 28.15 14.18 13.41
C LEU A 77 26.97 13.76 12.54
N LYS A 78 25.90 13.34 13.20
CA LYS A 78 24.67 12.89 12.55
C LYS A 78 23.69 14.06 12.33
N PRO A 79 22.69 13.91 11.43
CA PRO A 79 21.68 14.94 11.17
C PRO A 79 20.85 15.34 12.40
N ASP A 80 20.64 14.42 13.34
CA ASP A 80 19.93 14.67 14.60
C ASP A 80 20.78 15.41 15.66
N GLY A 81 22.02 15.75 15.33
CA GLY A 81 22.99 16.41 16.22
C GLY A 81 23.76 15.45 17.13
N SER A 82 23.46 14.14 17.12
CA SER A 82 24.23 13.16 17.88
C SER A 82 25.63 12.96 17.27
N VAL A 83 26.59 12.60 18.13
CA VAL A 83 28.01 12.49 17.74
C VAL A 83 28.56 11.14 18.17
N SER A 84 29.28 10.47 17.28
CA SER A 84 30.10 9.30 17.60
C SER A 84 31.56 9.53 17.19
N THR A 85 32.48 8.87 17.88
CA THR A 85 33.93 8.98 17.61
C THR A 85 34.54 7.58 17.55
N LEU A 86 35.28 7.30 16.49
CA LEU A 86 36.03 6.06 16.30
C LEU A 86 37.53 6.36 16.38
N THR A 87 38.28 5.61 17.18
CA THR A 87 39.71 5.86 17.46
C THR A 87 40.66 4.77 16.95
N ASP A 88 40.13 3.62 16.54
CA ASP A 88 40.93 2.42 16.27
C ASP A 88 41.34 2.30 14.79
N ILE A 89 41.24 3.39 14.03
CA ILE A 89 41.56 3.44 12.61
C ILE A 89 43.07 3.67 12.46
N LYS A 90 43.74 2.81 11.71
CA LYS A 90 45.17 2.97 11.39
C LYS A 90 45.41 3.16 9.91
N SER A 91 46.42 3.97 9.57
CA SER A 91 46.94 4.03 8.21
C SER A 91 47.81 2.81 7.87
N GLY A 92 47.73 2.33 6.63
CA GLY A 92 48.60 1.29 6.08
C GLY A 92 49.89 1.85 5.47
N GLU A 93 50.67 1.00 4.80
CA GLU A 93 52.01 1.31 4.25
C GLU A 93 52.07 2.51 3.30
N LEU A 94 50.95 2.90 2.68
CA LEU A 94 50.84 4.04 1.78
C LEU A 94 50.04 5.21 2.38
N GLY A 95 49.92 5.28 3.71
CA GLY A 95 49.10 6.29 4.39
C GLY A 95 47.58 6.10 4.22
N VAL A 96 47.14 5.05 3.53
CA VAL A 96 45.71 4.76 3.27
C VAL A 96 45.04 4.22 4.53
N PHE A 97 43.87 4.72 4.86
CA PHE A 97 43.01 4.21 5.93
C PHE A 97 41.58 3.99 5.42
N LYS A 98 40.88 3.04 6.03
CA LYS A 98 39.52 2.65 5.66
C LYS A 98 38.64 2.52 6.87
N GLN A 99 37.39 2.99 6.78
CA GLN A 99 36.38 2.82 7.83
C GLN A 99 34.99 2.70 7.23
N ARG A 100 34.25 1.65 7.62
CA ARG A 100 32.85 1.51 7.21
C ARG A 100 31.94 2.40 8.07
N VAL A 101 31.02 3.13 7.44
CA VAL A 101 30.03 4.01 8.09
C VAL A 101 28.65 3.67 7.54
N GLU A 102 27.69 3.40 8.42
CA GLU A 102 26.29 3.09 8.08
C GLU A 102 25.41 4.32 8.32
N PHE A 103 24.62 4.71 7.32
CA PHE A 103 23.75 5.89 7.37
C PHE A 103 22.32 5.49 7.73
N ASN A 104 21.92 5.78 8.96
CA ASN A 104 20.60 5.41 9.49
C ASN A 104 19.64 6.60 9.69
N LEU A 105 20.02 7.80 9.25
CA LEU A 105 19.21 9.01 9.30
C LEU A 105 19.37 9.79 8.00
N ALA A 106 18.27 10.32 7.49
CA ALA A 106 18.31 11.24 6.36
C ALA A 106 18.76 12.63 6.81
N GLY A 107 19.41 13.36 5.90
CA GLY A 107 20.01 14.66 6.15
C GLY A 107 21.54 14.62 6.00
N ASN A 108 22.19 15.69 6.44
CA ASN A 108 23.63 15.85 6.25
C ASN A 108 24.42 15.21 7.39
N TRP A 109 25.38 14.37 7.03
CA TRP A 109 26.34 13.76 7.94
C TRP A 109 27.71 14.38 7.74
N ASP A 110 28.42 14.73 8.82
CA ASP A 110 29.81 15.21 8.73
C ASP A 110 30.78 14.16 9.28
N LEU A 111 31.64 13.65 8.40
CA LEU A 111 32.68 12.68 8.69
C LEU A 111 34.03 13.40 8.79
N THR A 112 34.51 13.61 10.01
CA THR A 112 35.73 14.38 10.30
C THR A 112 36.88 13.47 10.71
N ALA A 113 37.79 13.20 9.78
CA ALA A 113 39.02 12.47 10.01
C ALA A 113 40.09 13.40 10.58
N THR A 114 40.75 13.00 11.67
CA THR A 114 41.82 13.77 12.33
C THR A 114 43.01 12.88 12.61
N TRP A 115 44.18 13.35 12.20
CA TRP A 115 45.47 12.86 12.65
C TRP A 115 46.11 13.92 13.56
N THR A 116 46.51 13.54 14.77
CA THR A 116 47.07 14.49 15.75
C THR A 116 48.50 14.95 15.43
N GLY A 117 49.09 14.43 14.35
CA GLY A 117 50.49 14.66 14.01
C GLY A 117 51.42 13.80 14.87
N ASN A 118 52.72 14.00 14.68
CA ASN A 118 53.78 13.30 15.40
C ASN A 118 54.96 14.26 15.68
N GLU A 119 56.16 13.76 15.97
CA GLU A 119 57.34 14.59 16.23
C GLU A 119 57.72 15.48 15.03
N ASP A 120 57.49 14.97 13.81
CA ASP A 120 57.92 15.61 12.57
C ASP A 120 56.83 16.43 11.88
N TYR A 121 55.55 16.12 12.11
CA TYR A 121 54.43 16.72 11.39
C TYR A 121 53.35 17.29 12.32
N GLU A 122 52.76 18.40 11.88
CA GLU A 122 51.62 19.03 12.54
C GLU A 122 50.35 18.18 12.40
N SER A 123 49.38 18.39 13.30
CA SER A 123 48.06 17.76 13.20
C SER A 123 47.32 18.21 11.94
N VAL A 124 46.50 17.32 11.38
CA VAL A 124 45.63 17.63 10.23
C VAL A 124 44.25 17.05 10.44
N THR A 125 43.24 17.79 10.00
CA THR A 125 41.84 17.37 10.01
C THR A 125 41.23 17.61 8.64
N LYS A 126 40.36 16.69 8.22
CA LYS A 126 39.55 16.82 7.01
C LYS A 126 38.14 16.35 7.28
N THR A 127 37.16 17.12 6.82
CA THR A 127 35.75 16.77 6.90
C THR A 127 35.22 16.47 5.50
N LEU A 128 34.45 15.39 5.39
CA LEU A 128 33.57 15.07 4.27
C LEU A 128 32.13 15.21 4.76
N SER A 129 31.35 16.07 4.11
CA SER A 129 29.91 16.15 4.33
C SER A 129 29.23 15.24 3.33
N VAL A 130 28.40 14.32 3.82
CA VAL A 130 27.63 13.37 2.99
C VAL A 130 26.15 13.71 3.13
N ALA A 131 25.50 14.10 2.04
CA ALA A 131 24.06 14.30 1.98
C ALA A 131 23.35 12.95 1.84
N VAL A 132 22.59 12.56 2.86
CA VAL A 132 21.82 11.32 2.85
C VAL A 132 20.35 11.63 2.54
N SER A 133 19.86 11.20 1.39
CA SER A 133 18.44 11.35 1.03
C SER A 133 17.61 10.21 1.64
N ALA A 134 16.44 10.56 2.19
CA ALA A 134 15.35 9.60 2.34
C ALA A 134 14.74 9.43 0.95
N GLU A 135 15.07 8.34 0.26
CA GLU A 135 14.41 8.02 -0.99
C GLU A 135 12.98 7.56 -0.74
N VAL A 136 12.09 7.94 -1.65
CA VAL A 136 10.67 7.58 -1.67
C VAL A 136 10.43 6.11 -2.04
N GLY A 137 11.48 5.27 -2.09
CA GLY A 137 11.40 3.91 -2.60
C GLY A 137 11.49 3.86 -4.13
N LYS A 138 11.45 2.66 -4.68
CA LYS A 138 11.48 2.41 -6.14
C LYS A 138 10.19 1.74 -6.58
N ALA A 139 9.69 2.09 -7.76
CA ALA A 139 8.46 1.55 -8.32
C ALA A 139 8.74 0.80 -9.62
N ILE A 140 8.20 -0.42 -9.75
CA ILE A 140 8.15 -1.15 -11.01
C ILE A 140 6.69 -1.26 -11.42
N ILE A 141 6.36 -0.78 -12.61
CA ILE A 141 5.00 -0.82 -13.17
C ILE A 141 5.04 -1.81 -14.33
N VAL A 142 4.13 -2.80 -14.33
CA VAL A 142 4.12 -3.86 -15.34
C VAL A 142 2.74 -3.98 -15.96
N LEU A 143 2.67 -3.71 -17.27
CA LEU A 143 1.51 -4.02 -18.09
C LEU A 143 1.75 -5.35 -18.82
N GLY A 144 1.16 -6.44 -18.31
CA GLY A 144 1.22 -7.76 -18.92
C GLY A 144 0.21 -7.94 -20.05
N GLY A 145 0.47 -8.90 -20.94
CA GLY A 145 -0.40 -9.22 -22.07
C GLY A 145 0.20 -8.79 -23.42
N GLY A 146 -0.65 -8.28 -24.31
CA GLY A 146 -0.28 -7.90 -25.68
C GLY A 146 -0.63 -6.45 -26.00
N ASN A 147 0.05 -5.90 -27.00
CA ASN A 147 -0.14 -4.54 -27.51
C ASN A 147 -1.49 -4.34 -28.24
N ALA A 148 -1.74 -3.15 -28.79
CA ALA A 148 -3.01 -2.84 -29.45
C ALA A 148 -3.32 -3.70 -30.68
N GLU A 149 -2.30 -4.25 -31.36
CA GLU A 149 -2.48 -5.06 -32.57
C GLU A 149 -3.12 -6.41 -32.26
N ILE A 150 -2.76 -7.02 -31.13
CA ILE A 150 -3.18 -8.38 -30.74
C ILE A 150 -4.11 -8.40 -29.52
N ASN A 151 -4.45 -7.23 -28.99
CA ASN A 151 -5.36 -7.07 -27.87
C ASN A 151 -6.35 -5.92 -28.09
N LEU A 152 -7.61 -6.27 -28.35
CA LEU A 152 -8.69 -5.32 -28.60
C LEU A 152 -8.95 -4.40 -27.40
N ASP A 153 -8.65 -4.87 -26.20
CA ASP A 153 -8.90 -4.16 -24.94
C ASP A 153 -7.72 -3.31 -24.47
N TRP A 154 -6.67 -3.18 -25.30
CA TRP A 154 -5.45 -2.45 -24.98
C TRP A 154 -5.71 -1.07 -24.36
N LYS A 155 -6.68 -0.33 -24.90
CA LYS A 155 -7.01 1.02 -24.42
C LYS A 155 -7.47 1.05 -22.96
N THR A 156 -8.15 0.01 -22.49
CA THR A 156 -8.59 -0.10 -21.10
C THR A 156 -7.38 -0.25 -20.18
N PHE A 157 -6.53 -1.23 -20.46
CA PHE A 157 -5.41 -1.56 -19.59
C PHE A 157 -4.26 -0.57 -19.65
N SER A 158 -3.88 -0.10 -20.85
CA SER A 158 -2.89 0.97 -20.99
C SER A 158 -3.35 2.24 -20.27
N SER A 159 -4.66 2.53 -20.26
CA SER A 159 -5.19 3.67 -19.50
C SER A 159 -5.09 3.48 -17.99
N VAL A 160 -5.29 2.26 -17.47
CA VAL A 160 -5.12 1.97 -16.04
C VAL A 160 -3.64 2.05 -15.65
N ALA A 161 -2.74 1.42 -16.42
CA ALA A 161 -1.31 1.48 -16.17
C ALA A 161 -0.76 2.91 -16.22
N SER A 162 -1.17 3.71 -17.22
CA SER A 162 -0.80 5.12 -17.33
C SER A 162 -1.30 5.94 -16.13
N GLN A 163 -2.46 5.59 -15.56
CA GLN A 163 -2.96 6.28 -14.38
C GLN A 163 -2.10 5.97 -13.15
N VAL A 164 -1.74 4.70 -12.95
CA VAL A 164 -0.86 4.32 -11.83
C VAL A 164 0.51 5.00 -11.95
N HIS A 165 1.08 5.06 -13.16
CA HIS A 165 2.31 5.82 -13.45
C HIS A 165 2.20 7.28 -13.04
N LYS A 166 1.13 7.97 -13.44
CA LYS A 166 0.86 9.36 -13.04
C LYS A 166 0.74 9.55 -11.53
N VAL A 167 0.11 8.61 -10.82
CA VAL A 167 0.01 8.67 -9.36
C VAL A 167 1.40 8.64 -8.74
N PHE A 168 2.29 7.74 -9.17
CA PHE A 168 3.67 7.72 -8.66
C PHE A 168 4.39 9.06 -8.89
N LEU A 169 4.29 9.65 -10.09
CA LEU A 169 4.89 10.96 -10.37
C LEU A 169 4.35 12.07 -9.46
N ARG A 170 3.03 12.13 -9.25
CA ARG A 170 2.40 13.13 -8.36
C ARG A 170 2.71 12.88 -6.88
N ARG A 171 3.07 11.65 -6.54
CA ARG A 171 3.60 11.24 -5.23
C ARG A 171 5.12 11.40 -5.15
N GLN A 172 5.68 12.25 -6.01
CA GLN A 172 7.07 12.73 -6.02
C GLN A 172 8.12 11.68 -6.41
N PHE A 173 7.71 10.57 -7.04
CA PHE A 173 8.67 9.69 -7.70
C PHE A 173 9.27 10.43 -8.90
N ASN A 174 10.59 10.38 -9.04
CA ASN A 174 11.28 10.77 -10.25
C ASN A 174 11.06 9.69 -11.32
N ASP A 175 10.61 10.09 -12.51
CA ASP A 175 10.33 9.17 -13.61
C ASP A 175 11.56 8.36 -14.02
N ASP A 176 12.73 9.02 -14.13
CA ASP A 176 13.95 8.41 -14.63
C ASP A 176 14.73 7.63 -13.55
N GLU A 177 14.57 8.02 -12.27
CA GLU A 177 15.39 7.51 -11.16
C GLU A 177 14.63 6.55 -10.23
N ASP A 178 13.31 6.71 -10.10
CA ASP A 178 12.51 5.97 -9.13
C ASP A 178 11.50 5.02 -9.77
N ILE A 179 11.20 5.14 -11.06
CA ILE A 179 10.22 4.31 -11.76
C ILE A 179 10.89 3.47 -12.84
N HIS A 180 10.47 2.21 -12.96
CA HIS A 180 10.77 1.35 -14.10
C HIS A 180 9.47 0.76 -14.67
N PHE A 181 9.06 1.25 -15.83
CA PHE A 181 7.77 0.92 -16.44
C PHE A 181 7.94 -0.03 -17.64
N LEU A 182 7.45 -1.26 -17.47
CA LEU A 182 7.37 -2.28 -18.50
C LEU A 182 6.00 -2.23 -19.20
N SER A 183 6.03 -2.19 -20.53
CA SER A 183 4.82 -2.22 -21.37
C SER A 183 4.98 -3.14 -22.58
N PRO A 184 3.95 -3.79 -23.13
CA PRO A 184 4.04 -4.57 -24.36
C PRO A 184 4.36 -3.72 -25.60
N SER A 185 4.28 -2.39 -25.50
CA SER A 185 4.54 -1.45 -26.59
C SER A 185 5.12 -0.14 -26.04
N LEU A 186 6.26 0.30 -26.56
CA LEU A 186 6.93 1.53 -26.13
C LEU A 186 6.39 2.79 -26.82
N SER A 187 5.82 2.65 -28.02
CA SER A 187 5.29 3.78 -28.79
C SER A 187 3.84 4.12 -28.45
N GLU A 188 3.12 3.21 -27.79
CA GLU A 188 1.69 3.34 -27.52
C GLU A 188 1.36 3.75 -26.08
N ILE A 189 2.37 3.88 -25.22
CA ILE A 189 2.24 4.36 -23.84
C ILE A 189 3.44 5.22 -23.47
N GLN A 190 3.17 6.37 -22.86
CA GLN A 190 4.22 7.29 -22.43
C GLN A 190 4.85 6.79 -21.12
N GLY A 191 6.16 7.00 -20.96
CA GLY A 191 6.90 6.65 -19.75
C GLY A 191 7.35 5.18 -19.69
N ALA A 192 7.07 4.36 -20.70
CA ALA A 192 7.54 2.98 -20.72
C ALA A 192 9.04 2.91 -21.06
N ASP A 193 9.81 2.24 -20.20
CA ASP A 193 11.27 2.07 -20.33
C ASP A 193 11.66 0.87 -21.20
N THR A 194 10.87 -0.20 -21.12
CA THR A 194 11.20 -1.45 -21.80
C THR A 194 9.98 -2.31 -22.11
N VAL A 195 10.17 -3.26 -23.02
CA VAL A 195 9.10 -4.18 -23.42
C VAL A 195 8.85 -5.19 -22.30
N THR A 196 7.57 -5.49 -22.01
CA THR A 196 7.20 -6.49 -21.01
C THR A 196 7.52 -7.91 -21.47
N THR A 197 8.45 -8.56 -20.78
CA THR A 197 8.81 -9.98 -20.94
C THR A 197 9.19 -10.56 -19.57
N LEU A 198 9.28 -11.89 -19.44
CA LEU A 198 9.82 -12.51 -18.22
C LEU A 198 11.26 -12.04 -17.92
N GLU A 199 12.09 -11.93 -18.96
CA GLU A 199 13.49 -11.55 -18.82
C GLU A 199 13.65 -10.08 -18.37
N THR A 200 12.86 -9.17 -18.95
CA THR A 200 12.93 -7.75 -18.60
C THR A 200 12.38 -7.49 -17.20
N LEU A 201 11.32 -8.19 -16.77
CA LEU A 201 10.82 -8.10 -15.40
C LEU A 201 11.82 -8.67 -14.39
N GLU A 202 12.44 -9.82 -14.70
CA GLU A 202 13.51 -10.36 -13.86
C GLU A 202 14.63 -9.35 -13.67
N LYS A 203 15.17 -8.78 -14.77
CA LYS A 203 16.25 -7.79 -14.71
C LYS A 203 15.84 -6.51 -13.99
N ALA A 204 14.60 -6.04 -14.16
CA ALA A 204 14.08 -4.89 -13.44
C ALA A 204 14.16 -5.10 -11.91
N ILE A 205 13.85 -6.31 -11.43
CA ILE A 205 13.94 -6.66 -10.01
C ILE A 205 15.39 -6.91 -9.59
N THR A 206 16.10 -7.80 -10.30
CA THR A 206 17.37 -8.37 -9.83
C THR A 206 18.59 -7.51 -10.13
N ASP A 207 18.48 -6.63 -11.13
CA ASP A 207 19.59 -5.80 -11.57
C ASP A 207 19.30 -4.33 -11.28
N TRP A 208 18.13 -3.81 -11.62
CA TRP A 208 17.79 -2.39 -11.41
C TRP A 208 17.38 -2.12 -9.95
N ALA A 209 16.30 -2.72 -9.45
CA ALA A 209 15.80 -2.44 -8.10
C ALA A 209 16.79 -2.86 -7.01
N LYS A 210 17.40 -4.05 -7.14
CA LYS A 210 18.36 -4.61 -6.17
C LYS A 210 19.49 -3.64 -5.75
N ARG A 211 19.95 -2.76 -6.66
CA ARG A 211 21.05 -1.82 -6.38
C ARG A 211 20.60 -0.56 -5.64
N GLN A 212 19.30 -0.38 -5.48
CA GLN A 212 18.69 0.88 -5.06
C GLN A 212 17.82 0.73 -3.81
N VAL A 213 17.21 -0.45 -3.62
CA VAL A 213 16.36 -0.75 -2.46
C VAL A 213 17.17 -1.35 -1.30
N ASN A 214 16.66 -1.21 -0.08
CA ASN A 214 17.23 -1.79 1.13
C ASN A 214 16.16 -1.83 2.24
N SER A 215 16.54 -2.11 3.49
CA SER A 215 15.61 -2.18 4.63
C SER A 215 14.88 -0.87 4.97
N GLN A 216 15.32 0.27 4.41
CA GLN A 216 14.73 1.60 4.56
C GLN A 216 14.17 2.18 3.26
N VAL A 217 14.57 1.64 2.11
CA VAL A 217 14.12 2.08 0.78
C VAL A 217 13.25 0.97 0.17
N PRO A 218 11.92 1.10 0.17
CA PRO A 218 11.01 0.03 -0.25
C PRO A 218 10.94 -0.16 -1.77
N LEU A 219 10.47 -1.33 -2.19
CA LEU A 219 10.06 -1.62 -3.56
C LEU A 219 8.54 -1.67 -3.67
N TYR A 220 7.96 -0.91 -4.59
CA TYR A 220 6.56 -0.97 -4.98
C TYR A 220 6.45 -1.65 -6.35
N LEU A 221 5.79 -2.79 -6.43
CA LEU A 221 5.60 -3.55 -7.67
C LEU A 221 4.12 -3.57 -8.04
N TYR A 222 3.76 -2.90 -9.14
CA TYR A 222 2.42 -2.93 -9.69
C TYR A 222 2.35 -3.85 -10.91
N LEU A 223 1.45 -4.83 -10.87
CA LEU A 223 1.24 -5.83 -11.91
C LEU A 223 -0.18 -5.75 -12.45
N LEU A 224 -0.36 -5.45 -13.74
CA LEU A 224 -1.65 -5.44 -14.43
C LEU A 224 -1.65 -6.48 -15.55
N SER A 225 -2.67 -7.32 -15.67
CA SER A 225 -2.76 -8.32 -16.76
C SER A 225 -4.14 -8.40 -17.40
N HIS A 226 -4.15 -8.76 -18.69
CA HIS A 226 -5.36 -8.96 -19.50
C HIS A 226 -5.91 -10.39 -19.41
N ASN A 227 -5.40 -11.22 -18.48
CA ASN A 227 -5.76 -12.62 -18.39
C ASN A 227 -7.25 -12.84 -18.06
N LEU A 228 -7.82 -13.87 -18.67
CA LEU A 228 -9.15 -14.39 -18.35
C LEU A 228 -9.11 -15.74 -17.63
N GLY A 229 -7.96 -16.40 -17.63
CA GLY A 229 -7.69 -17.64 -16.89
C GLY A 229 -6.97 -17.37 -15.57
N ASN A 230 -6.76 -18.41 -14.76
CA ASN A 230 -6.18 -18.30 -13.41
C ASN A 230 -4.66 -18.04 -13.37
N GLN A 231 -3.99 -18.03 -14.52
CA GLN A 231 -2.57 -17.72 -14.63
C GLN A 231 -2.38 -16.26 -15.05
N PHE A 232 -1.44 -15.56 -14.41
CA PHE A 232 -1.11 -14.18 -14.75
C PHE A 232 -0.37 -14.13 -16.08
N LEU A 233 -1.03 -13.62 -17.12
CA LEU A 233 -0.44 -13.50 -18.46
C LEU A 233 0.51 -12.30 -18.48
N LEU A 234 1.81 -12.56 -18.56
CA LEU A 234 2.82 -11.52 -18.56
C LEU A 234 3.16 -11.08 -19.99
N GLU A 235 3.39 -12.03 -20.89
CA GLU A 235 3.81 -11.76 -22.27
C GLU A 235 2.82 -12.44 -23.22
N LYS A 236 2.28 -11.70 -24.18
CA LYS A 236 1.49 -12.23 -25.29
C LYS A 236 2.02 -11.64 -26.59
N THR A 237 2.39 -12.51 -27.52
CA THR A 237 2.67 -12.18 -28.92
C THR A 237 1.73 -12.98 -29.83
N GLU A 238 1.86 -12.85 -31.15
CA GLU A 238 1.11 -13.69 -32.09
C GLU A 238 1.42 -15.19 -31.93
N THR A 239 2.63 -15.54 -31.48
CA THR A 239 3.13 -16.92 -31.49
C THR A 239 3.36 -17.50 -30.10
N GLN A 240 3.36 -16.68 -29.04
CA GLN A 240 3.72 -17.12 -27.70
C GLN A 240 2.89 -16.43 -26.60
N GLN A 241 2.66 -17.19 -25.53
CA GLN A 241 2.18 -16.67 -24.25
C GLN A 241 3.12 -17.15 -23.14
N LYS A 242 3.51 -16.24 -22.24
CA LYS A 242 4.26 -16.58 -21.01
C LYS A 242 3.52 -16.05 -19.80
N TYR A 243 3.61 -16.81 -18.72
CA TYR A 243 2.88 -16.57 -17.49
C TYR A 243 3.83 -16.34 -16.33
N LEU A 244 3.45 -15.43 -15.43
CA LEU A 244 4.15 -15.20 -14.17
C LEU A 244 3.47 -16.02 -13.08
N SER A 245 4.24 -16.81 -12.33
CA SER A 245 3.75 -17.54 -11.15
C SER A 245 4.19 -16.84 -9.85
N PRO A 246 3.47 -17.05 -8.74
CA PRO A 246 3.90 -16.55 -7.43
C PRO A 246 5.30 -17.06 -7.04
N GLN A 247 5.62 -18.33 -7.35
CA GLN A 247 6.92 -18.95 -7.05
C GLN A 247 8.08 -18.32 -7.84
N LEU A 248 7.83 -17.97 -9.11
CA LEU A 248 8.86 -17.36 -9.94
C LEU A 248 9.14 -15.93 -9.48
N LEU A 249 8.08 -15.16 -9.19
CA LEU A 249 8.22 -13.81 -8.67
C LEU A 249 8.93 -13.79 -7.30
N ASP A 250 8.55 -14.70 -6.42
CA ASP A 250 9.21 -14.95 -5.13
C ASP A 250 10.71 -15.16 -5.27
N THR A 251 11.13 -16.05 -6.19
CA THR A 251 12.54 -16.33 -6.47
C THR A 251 13.32 -15.08 -6.88
N TRP A 252 12.70 -14.15 -7.60
CA TRP A 252 13.35 -12.89 -7.99
C TRP A 252 13.41 -11.89 -6.84
N LEU A 253 12.32 -11.74 -6.07
CA LEU A 253 12.27 -10.83 -4.92
C LEU A 253 13.22 -11.26 -3.80
N ASP A 254 13.46 -12.55 -3.61
CA ASP A 254 14.46 -13.08 -2.66
C ASP A 254 15.91 -12.69 -2.99
N ARG A 255 16.17 -12.17 -4.20
CA ARG A 255 17.50 -11.68 -4.57
C ARG A 255 17.76 -10.24 -4.12
N LEU A 256 16.73 -9.53 -3.63
CA LEU A 256 16.85 -8.19 -3.07
C LEU A 256 17.62 -8.22 -1.73
N PRO A 257 18.17 -7.09 -1.26
CA PRO A 257 18.82 -7.03 0.05
C PRO A 257 17.88 -7.47 1.19
N GLU A 258 18.44 -8.15 2.19
CA GLU A 258 17.67 -8.63 3.34
C GLU A 258 16.94 -7.48 4.04
N GLY A 259 15.70 -7.72 4.45
CA GLY A 259 14.89 -6.73 5.15
C GLY A 259 14.20 -5.70 4.24
N THR A 260 14.41 -5.75 2.91
CA THR A 260 13.74 -4.84 1.97
C THR A 260 12.23 -4.97 2.06
N PRO A 261 11.48 -3.89 2.38
CA PRO A 261 10.03 -3.89 2.31
C PRO A 261 9.57 -3.91 0.85
N VAL A 262 8.68 -4.83 0.51
CA VAL A 262 8.10 -4.95 -0.83
C VAL A 262 6.58 -4.89 -0.75
N THR A 263 5.96 -4.00 -1.52
CA THR A 263 4.50 -3.97 -1.72
C THR A 263 4.19 -4.38 -3.15
N VAL A 264 3.47 -5.48 -3.32
CA VAL A 264 3.03 -6.00 -4.61
C VAL A 264 1.54 -5.77 -4.77
N VAL A 265 1.12 -5.01 -5.78
CA VAL A 265 -0.28 -4.74 -6.10
C VAL A 265 -0.62 -5.38 -7.45
N ILE A 266 -1.62 -6.26 -7.47
CA ILE A 266 -1.93 -7.12 -8.62
C ILE A 266 -3.37 -6.92 -9.10
N GLU A 267 -3.51 -6.37 -10.30
CA GLU A 267 -4.76 -6.20 -11.01
C GLU A 267 -4.89 -7.25 -12.13
N ALA A 268 -5.66 -8.29 -11.86
CA ALA A 268 -5.83 -9.42 -12.76
C ALA A 268 -6.98 -10.31 -12.31
N CYS A 269 -7.58 -11.05 -13.25
CA CYS A 269 -8.49 -12.13 -12.89
C CYS A 269 -7.77 -13.18 -12.03
N TYR A 270 -8.45 -13.66 -10.98
CA TYR A 270 -7.95 -14.67 -10.05
C TYR A 270 -6.65 -14.28 -9.32
N SER A 271 -6.38 -12.97 -9.19
CA SER A 271 -5.14 -12.43 -8.62
C SER A 271 -4.90 -12.85 -7.17
N GLY A 272 -5.94 -13.17 -6.40
CA GLY A 272 -5.83 -13.73 -5.04
C GLY A 272 -5.04 -15.04 -4.95
N ASN A 273 -4.84 -15.75 -6.07
CA ASN A 273 -3.94 -16.92 -6.14
C ASN A 273 -2.46 -16.58 -5.90
N PHE A 274 -2.09 -15.29 -5.87
CA PHE A 274 -0.78 -14.81 -5.42
C PHE A 274 -0.69 -14.67 -3.90
N ILE A 275 -1.81 -14.71 -3.17
CA ILE A 275 -1.84 -14.74 -1.70
C ILE A 275 -2.03 -16.17 -1.21
N SER A 276 -3.10 -16.83 -1.66
CA SER A 276 -3.38 -18.22 -1.31
C SER A 276 -4.07 -18.96 -2.45
N GLN A 277 -3.75 -20.25 -2.57
CA GLN A 277 -4.31 -21.16 -3.56
C GLN A 277 -5.03 -22.27 -2.82
N ALA A 278 -6.36 -22.33 -2.96
CA ALA A 278 -7.21 -23.30 -2.24
C ALA A 278 -6.95 -23.33 -0.72
N GLY A 279 -6.80 -22.16 -0.10
CA GLY A 279 -6.52 -22.01 1.34
C GLY A 279 -5.08 -22.33 1.75
N THR A 280 -4.21 -22.65 0.80
CA THR A 280 -2.77 -22.82 1.04
C THR A 280 -2.04 -21.54 0.70
N LYS A 281 -1.28 -21.00 1.66
CA LYS A 281 -0.41 -19.84 1.48
C LYS A 281 0.49 -20.00 0.24
N SER A 282 0.58 -18.96 -0.59
CA SER A 282 1.45 -18.93 -1.77
C SER A 282 2.92 -18.67 -1.39
N ALA A 283 3.84 -18.98 -2.30
CA ALA A 283 5.27 -18.71 -2.10
C ALA A 283 5.60 -17.21 -2.05
N LEU A 284 4.79 -16.35 -2.70
CA LEU A 284 5.02 -14.91 -2.70
C LEU A 284 4.81 -14.30 -1.31
N VAL A 285 3.91 -14.88 -0.51
CA VAL A 285 3.56 -14.35 0.81
C VAL A 285 4.69 -14.65 1.81
N GLY A 286 5.20 -13.62 2.47
CA GLY A 286 6.35 -13.73 3.36
C GLY A 286 6.59 -12.48 4.19
N LYS A 287 7.63 -12.52 5.03
CA LYS A 287 8.02 -11.36 5.83
C LYS A 287 8.42 -10.20 4.92
N ASN A 288 8.09 -8.98 5.34
CA ASN A 288 8.36 -7.74 4.60
C ASN A 288 7.73 -7.70 3.20
N ARG A 289 6.70 -8.52 2.95
CA ARG A 289 5.97 -8.54 1.68
C ARG A 289 4.50 -8.28 1.95
N THR A 290 4.04 -7.13 1.49
CA THR A 290 2.61 -6.82 1.39
C THR A 290 2.14 -7.22 0.00
N VAL A 291 1.11 -8.05 -0.10
CA VAL A 291 0.52 -8.50 -1.37
C VAL A 291 -0.95 -8.08 -1.39
N ILE A 292 -1.31 -7.28 -2.38
CA ILE A 292 -2.65 -6.75 -2.60
C ILE A 292 -3.15 -7.25 -3.95
N SER A 293 -4.34 -7.85 -4.00
CA SER A 293 -4.96 -8.36 -5.21
C SER A 293 -6.33 -7.75 -5.46
N SER A 294 -6.60 -7.39 -6.71
CA SER A 294 -7.89 -6.83 -7.17
C SER A 294 -9.08 -7.80 -7.06
N ALA A 295 -8.82 -9.11 -6.98
CA ALA A 295 -9.85 -10.13 -6.91
C ALA A 295 -9.42 -11.32 -6.05
N LYS A 296 -10.40 -12.08 -5.55
CA LYS A 296 -10.20 -13.36 -4.88
C LYS A 296 -9.69 -14.43 -5.85
N GLY A 297 -8.99 -15.44 -5.33
CA GLY A 297 -8.36 -16.50 -6.13
C GLY A 297 -9.32 -17.33 -7.02
N ASP A 298 -10.62 -17.29 -6.76
CA ASP A 298 -11.68 -17.95 -7.53
C ASP A 298 -12.60 -16.97 -8.29
N LYS A 299 -12.23 -15.68 -8.37
CA LYS A 299 -13.05 -14.61 -8.96
C LYS A 299 -12.31 -13.85 -10.06
N GLN A 300 -13.07 -13.36 -11.06
CA GLN A 300 -12.53 -12.50 -12.12
C GLN A 300 -12.57 -11.02 -11.71
N SER A 301 -11.46 -10.30 -11.92
CA SER A 301 -11.45 -8.84 -11.81
C SER A 301 -12.14 -8.24 -13.03
N LYS A 302 -12.97 -7.23 -12.79
CA LYS A 302 -13.71 -6.50 -13.83
C LYS A 302 -13.08 -5.14 -13.96
N ILE A 303 -12.45 -4.91 -15.10
CA ILE A 303 -11.61 -3.74 -15.34
C ILE A 303 -12.24 -2.95 -16.47
N ALA A 304 -12.66 -1.72 -16.17
CA ALA A 304 -13.07 -0.75 -17.17
C ALA A 304 -12.02 0.35 -17.29
N ARG A 305 -12.05 1.04 -18.43
CA ARG A 305 -11.16 2.18 -18.67
C ARG A 305 -11.29 3.24 -17.60
N SER A 306 -12.48 3.43 -17.04
CA SER A 306 -12.85 4.47 -16.09
C SER A 306 -12.92 3.99 -14.64
N SER A 307 -13.05 2.68 -14.44
CA SER A 307 -13.40 2.09 -13.15
C SER A 307 -12.72 0.73 -12.98
N SER A 308 -11.87 0.62 -11.97
CA SER A 308 -11.19 -0.62 -11.57
C SER A 308 -10.75 -0.52 -10.11
N PHE A 309 -10.34 -1.65 -9.54
CA PHE A 309 -9.75 -1.67 -8.21
C PHE A 309 -8.51 -0.77 -8.16
N SER A 310 -7.54 -0.95 -9.06
CA SER A 310 -6.30 -0.17 -9.13
C SER A 310 -6.56 1.33 -9.25
N ARG A 311 -7.52 1.74 -10.08
CA ARG A 311 -7.86 3.16 -10.22
C ARG A 311 -8.34 3.74 -8.91
N THR A 312 -9.21 3.02 -8.20
CA THR A 312 -9.73 3.46 -6.91
C THR A 312 -8.64 3.49 -5.85
N PHE A 313 -7.89 2.39 -5.72
CA PHE A 313 -6.81 2.24 -4.75
C PHE A 313 -5.75 3.33 -4.93
N PHE A 314 -5.20 3.49 -6.13
CA PHE A 314 -4.15 4.49 -6.37
C PHE A 314 -4.67 5.93 -6.33
N ASN A 315 -5.95 6.18 -6.62
CA ASN A 315 -6.54 7.50 -6.38
C ASN A 315 -6.60 7.82 -4.87
N LEU A 316 -6.91 6.85 -4.02
CA LEU A 316 -6.88 7.05 -2.56
C LEU A 316 -5.44 7.25 -2.06
N ILE A 317 -4.46 6.53 -2.61
CA ILE A 317 -3.02 6.78 -2.36
C ILE A 317 -2.62 8.19 -2.77
N GLU A 318 -3.09 8.67 -3.93
CA GLU A 318 -2.86 10.04 -4.39
C GLU A 318 -3.40 11.09 -3.42
N HIS A 319 -4.57 10.83 -2.82
CA HIS A 319 -5.17 11.64 -1.75
C HIS A 319 -4.57 11.40 -0.36
N ASN A 320 -3.38 10.80 -0.32
CA ASN A 320 -2.62 10.58 0.90
C ASN A 320 -3.37 9.73 1.95
N LYS A 321 -4.15 8.75 1.50
CA LYS A 321 -4.63 7.68 2.37
C LYS A 321 -3.53 6.67 2.64
N THR A 322 -3.57 6.07 3.82
CA THR A 322 -2.70 4.94 4.12
C THR A 322 -3.05 3.75 3.22
N VAL A 323 -2.15 2.79 3.07
CA VAL A 323 -2.39 1.57 2.29
C VAL A 323 -3.63 0.83 2.82
N ALA A 324 -3.79 0.74 4.14
CA ALA A 324 -4.94 0.11 4.78
C ALA A 324 -6.26 0.83 4.44
N GLU A 325 -6.30 2.16 4.62
CA GLU A 325 -7.49 2.97 4.32
C GLU A 325 -7.83 2.95 2.83
N ALA A 326 -6.83 2.99 1.96
CA ALA A 326 -6.98 2.94 0.51
C ALA A 326 -7.53 1.58 0.06
N PHE A 327 -7.04 0.49 0.65
CA PHE A 327 -7.52 -0.86 0.35
C PHE A 327 -8.97 -1.05 0.82
N GLU A 328 -9.28 -0.71 2.08
CA GLU A 328 -10.61 -0.86 2.66
C GLU A 328 -11.67 -0.12 1.83
N GLN A 329 -11.43 1.17 1.55
CA GLN A 329 -12.35 1.97 0.76
C GLN A 329 -12.45 1.48 -0.70
N ALA A 330 -11.36 0.99 -1.29
CA ALA A 330 -11.40 0.40 -2.62
C ALA A 330 -12.24 -0.89 -2.63
N ALA A 331 -12.05 -1.78 -1.66
CA ALA A 331 -12.82 -3.03 -1.51
C ALA A 331 -14.31 -2.75 -1.32
N ASP A 332 -14.67 -1.83 -0.42
CA ASP A 332 -16.04 -1.36 -0.20
C ASP A 332 -16.70 -0.85 -1.49
N LYS A 333 -15.95 -0.06 -2.28
CA LYS A 333 -16.44 0.46 -3.55
C LYS A 333 -16.65 -0.64 -4.58
N MET A 334 -15.76 -1.63 -4.63
CA MET A 334 -15.92 -2.78 -5.53
C MET A 334 -17.17 -3.58 -5.18
N GLU A 335 -17.44 -3.81 -3.89
CA GLU A 335 -18.63 -4.53 -3.42
C GLU A 335 -19.95 -3.79 -3.75
N ARG A 336 -19.98 -2.47 -3.54
CA ARG A 336 -21.20 -1.68 -3.74
C ARG A 336 -21.53 -1.44 -5.22
N THR A 337 -20.52 -1.35 -6.08
CA THR A 337 -20.71 -1.07 -7.51
C THR A 337 -21.12 -2.33 -8.25
N ILE A 338 -22.28 -2.33 -8.91
CA ILE A 338 -22.81 -3.51 -9.63
C ILE A 338 -21.78 -4.07 -10.62
N PHE A 339 -21.05 -3.21 -11.34
CA PHE A 339 -19.99 -3.62 -12.25
C PHE A 339 -18.91 -4.50 -11.58
N HIS A 340 -18.55 -4.27 -10.32
CA HIS A 340 -17.40 -4.88 -9.63
C HIS A 340 -17.78 -5.91 -8.56
N ARG A 341 -19.06 -5.98 -8.16
CA ARG A 341 -19.57 -6.57 -6.90
C ARG A 341 -19.05 -7.97 -6.53
N ASP A 342 -18.68 -8.80 -7.50
CA ASP A 342 -18.27 -10.20 -7.25
C ASP A 342 -16.74 -10.42 -7.20
N GLN A 343 -15.90 -9.40 -7.42
CA GLN A 343 -14.46 -9.64 -7.54
C GLN A 343 -13.74 -9.84 -6.20
N LEU A 344 -14.20 -9.21 -5.12
CA LEU A 344 -13.70 -9.38 -3.74
C LEU A 344 -12.17 -9.22 -3.60
N PRO A 345 -11.65 -7.97 -3.58
CA PRO A 345 -10.21 -7.71 -3.39
C PRO A 345 -9.64 -8.33 -2.10
N GLN A 346 -8.35 -8.66 -2.11
CA GLN A 346 -7.66 -9.29 -0.99
C GLN A 346 -6.32 -8.57 -0.70
N MET A 347 -5.92 -8.55 0.57
CA MET A 347 -4.67 -7.98 1.05
C MET A 347 -4.09 -8.86 2.14
N ASP A 348 -2.81 -9.21 2.03
CA ASP A 348 -2.01 -9.88 3.06
C ASP A 348 -0.76 -9.04 3.29
N SER A 349 -0.44 -8.74 4.54
CA SER A 349 0.73 -7.94 4.89
C SER A 349 1.48 -8.45 6.12
N ASN A 350 0.86 -9.34 6.90
CA ASN A 350 1.53 -10.05 7.99
C ASN A 350 2.29 -11.30 7.50
N GLY A 351 2.08 -11.72 6.25
CA GLY A 351 2.76 -12.84 5.63
C GLY A 351 2.21 -14.21 6.04
N ASP A 352 0.96 -14.34 6.48
CA ASP A 352 0.39 -15.61 6.95
C ASP A 352 -0.42 -16.37 5.88
N GLY A 353 -0.78 -15.71 4.78
CA GLY A 353 -1.53 -16.25 3.65
C GLY A 353 -3.06 -16.17 3.82
N ASN A 354 -3.54 -15.57 4.91
CA ASN A 354 -4.95 -15.38 5.21
C ASN A 354 -5.30 -13.91 5.00
N PRO A 355 -5.85 -13.54 3.84
CA PRO A 355 -6.04 -12.14 3.51
C PRO A 355 -7.17 -11.48 4.32
N ASN A 356 -7.08 -10.16 4.42
CA ASN A 356 -8.07 -9.25 4.98
C ASN A 356 -8.34 -9.48 6.48
N GLN A 357 -7.36 -10.01 7.21
CA GLN A 357 -7.45 -10.12 8.67
C GLN A 357 -7.19 -8.78 9.34
N ALA A 358 -7.65 -8.60 10.58
CA ALA A 358 -7.41 -7.36 11.33
C ALA A 358 -5.92 -7.05 11.46
N GLU A 359 -5.10 -8.10 11.61
CA GLU A 359 -3.65 -8.06 11.67
C GLU A 359 -3.05 -7.42 10.40
N ASP A 360 -3.63 -7.66 9.22
CA ASP A 360 -3.18 -7.05 7.96
C ASP A 360 -3.44 -5.55 7.88
N TYR A 361 -4.51 -5.07 8.52
CA TYR A 361 -4.80 -3.63 8.57
C TYR A 361 -3.91 -2.92 9.59
N VAL A 362 -3.62 -3.58 10.72
CA VAL A 362 -2.80 -3.00 11.81
C VAL A 362 -1.37 -2.75 11.35
N THR A 363 -0.75 -3.69 10.63
CA THR A 363 0.59 -3.55 10.04
C THR A 363 0.69 -2.38 9.06
N LEU A 364 -0.42 -1.96 8.45
CA LEU A 364 -0.47 -0.95 7.39
C LEU A 364 -1.11 0.39 7.80
N LYS A 365 -1.56 0.54 9.05
CA LYS A 365 -2.28 1.73 9.56
C LYS A 365 -1.52 3.04 9.44
N GLY A 366 -0.20 3.01 9.33
CA GLY A 366 0.67 4.18 9.09
C GLY A 366 1.53 4.06 7.83
N SER A 367 1.24 3.08 6.98
CA SER A 367 1.99 2.83 5.75
C SER A 367 1.43 3.66 4.62
N TYR A 368 2.28 4.41 3.94
CA TYR A 368 1.94 5.24 2.79
C TYR A 368 2.77 4.80 1.57
N ILE A 369 2.31 5.17 0.38
CA ILE A 369 3.10 5.04 -0.85
C ILE A 369 3.38 6.45 -1.36
N PRO A 370 4.61 6.99 -1.26
CA PRO A 370 5.77 6.41 -0.55
C PRO A 370 5.82 6.78 0.94
N ALA A 371 5.28 7.94 1.29
CA ALA A 371 5.35 8.55 2.61
C ALA A 371 4.11 9.42 2.85
N ASP A 372 3.90 9.89 4.07
CA ASP A 372 2.87 10.88 4.36
C ASP A 372 3.25 12.21 3.68
N LEU A 373 2.60 12.51 2.54
CA LEU A 373 2.88 13.68 1.71
C LEU A 373 1.58 14.44 1.45
N ILE A 374 1.65 15.76 1.50
CA ILE A 374 0.52 16.61 1.14
C ILE A 374 0.14 16.35 -0.32
N SER A 375 -1.11 15.92 -0.54
CA SER A 375 -1.64 15.77 -1.88
C SER A 375 -1.83 17.14 -2.53
N LEU A 376 -1.38 17.27 -3.78
CA LEU A 376 -1.58 18.47 -4.60
C LEU A 376 -2.70 18.28 -5.64
N ALA A 377 -3.29 17.09 -5.70
CA ALA A 377 -4.37 16.79 -6.65
C ALA A 377 -5.70 17.35 -6.14
N ASP A 378 -6.43 18.04 -7.02
CA ASP A 378 -7.79 18.53 -6.78
C ASP A 378 -8.74 18.01 -7.87
N PRO A 379 -9.05 16.70 -7.87
CA PRO A 379 -9.95 16.13 -8.86
C PRO A 379 -11.39 16.64 -8.68
N PRO A 380 -12.25 16.49 -9.70
CA PRO A 380 -13.62 16.93 -9.59
C PRO A 380 -14.38 16.17 -8.50
N ASN A 381 -15.37 16.81 -7.89
CA ASN A 381 -16.26 16.21 -6.90
C ASN A 381 -17.70 16.23 -7.38
N ILE A 382 -18.30 15.06 -7.60
CA ILE A 382 -19.70 14.96 -8.02
C ILE A 382 -20.60 15.15 -6.80
N THR A 383 -21.42 16.20 -6.82
CA THR A 383 -22.26 16.60 -5.69
C THR A 383 -23.71 16.16 -5.82
N LYS A 384 -24.19 15.97 -7.05
CA LYS A 384 -25.59 15.60 -7.31
C LYS A 384 -25.71 14.84 -8.62
N ILE A 385 -26.64 13.89 -8.66
CA ILE A 385 -27.01 13.12 -9.85
C ILE A 385 -28.53 13.07 -10.00
N THR A 386 -29.02 12.79 -11.21
CA THR A 386 -30.39 12.33 -11.47
C THR A 386 -30.80 11.26 -10.44
N PRO A 387 -31.88 11.48 -9.65
CA PRO A 387 -32.37 10.48 -8.72
C PRO A 387 -32.82 9.20 -9.41
N ALA A 388 -32.86 8.09 -8.67
CA ALA A 388 -33.42 6.85 -9.17
C ALA A 388 -34.88 7.07 -9.61
N LEU A 389 -35.26 6.48 -10.75
CA LEU A 389 -36.56 6.72 -11.38
C LEU A 389 -37.05 5.50 -12.16
N GLU A 390 -38.34 5.20 -12.04
CA GLU A 390 -39.04 4.29 -12.94
C GLU A 390 -39.60 5.04 -14.16
N LEU A 391 -39.28 4.56 -15.37
CA LEU A 391 -39.78 5.14 -16.61
C LEU A 391 -41.26 4.79 -16.83
N LYS A 392 -42.01 5.72 -17.41
CA LYS A 392 -43.38 5.43 -17.84
C LYS A 392 -43.36 4.37 -18.95
N LYS A 393 -44.35 3.48 -18.94
CA LYS A 393 -44.51 2.45 -19.98
C LYS A 393 -44.44 3.05 -21.39
N GLY A 394 -43.56 2.49 -22.23
CA GLY A 394 -43.31 2.96 -23.60
C GLY A 394 -42.32 4.12 -23.73
N VAL A 395 -41.80 4.66 -22.63
CA VAL A 395 -40.68 5.61 -22.62
C VAL A 395 -39.38 4.84 -22.47
N SER A 396 -38.46 5.02 -23.43
CA SER A 396 -37.12 4.42 -23.41
C SER A 396 -36.01 5.45 -23.22
N SER A 397 -36.38 6.73 -23.01
CA SER A 397 -35.41 7.82 -22.91
C SER A 397 -35.50 8.54 -21.58
N GLN A 398 -34.34 8.89 -21.03
CA GLN A 398 -34.21 9.71 -19.84
C GLN A 398 -33.04 10.67 -20.02
N ARG A 399 -33.23 11.91 -19.55
CA ARG A 399 -32.16 12.88 -19.45
C ARG A 399 -31.39 12.64 -18.17
N ILE A 400 -30.09 12.41 -18.31
CA ILE A 400 -29.15 12.23 -17.21
C ILE A 400 -28.49 13.57 -16.94
N GLU A 401 -28.48 13.97 -15.68
CA GLU A 401 -27.96 15.25 -15.20
C GLU A 401 -27.07 15.03 -13.98
N VAL A 402 -25.98 15.79 -13.91
CA VAL A 402 -25.03 15.76 -12.81
C VAL A 402 -24.57 17.18 -12.47
N GLU A 403 -24.39 17.45 -11.18
CA GLU A 403 -23.75 18.67 -10.68
C GLU A 403 -22.42 18.31 -10.02
N LEU A 404 -21.35 19.01 -10.35
CA LEU A 404 -20.02 18.75 -9.82
C LEU A 404 -19.27 20.05 -9.51
N LEU A 405 -18.36 19.96 -8.54
CA LEU A 405 -17.40 21.00 -8.20
C LEU A 405 -16.02 20.60 -8.73
N GLY A 406 -15.22 21.58 -9.14
CA GLY A 406 -13.87 21.33 -9.65
C GLY A 406 -13.49 22.34 -10.72
N THR A 407 -12.20 22.39 -11.04
CA THR A 407 -11.68 23.27 -12.09
C THR A 407 -11.17 22.45 -13.29
N ASN A 408 -11.16 23.07 -14.47
CA ASN A 408 -10.59 22.50 -15.70
C ASN A 408 -11.09 21.08 -16.03
N ILE A 409 -12.39 20.84 -15.88
CA ILE A 409 -13.03 19.56 -16.16
C ILE A 409 -12.77 19.18 -17.62
N SER A 410 -12.03 18.09 -17.83
CA SER A 410 -11.64 17.64 -19.17
C SER A 410 -12.71 16.75 -19.79
N ARG A 411 -13.44 15.97 -18.98
CA ARG A 411 -14.50 15.09 -19.46
C ARG A 411 -15.52 14.74 -18.37
N VAL A 412 -16.79 14.65 -18.75
CA VAL A 412 -17.87 14.08 -17.93
C VAL A 412 -18.63 13.10 -18.80
N TYR A 413 -18.85 11.87 -18.33
CA TYR A 413 -19.49 10.81 -19.13
C TYR A 413 -20.22 9.80 -18.24
N ALA A 414 -21.19 9.12 -18.85
CA ALA A 414 -21.96 8.06 -18.21
C ALA A 414 -21.66 6.72 -18.85
N THR A 415 -21.63 5.66 -18.05
CA THR A 415 -21.59 4.25 -18.47
C THR A 415 -22.92 3.60 -18.08
N VAL A 416 -23.59 2.94 -19.02
CA VAL A 416 -24.91 2.32 -18.82
C VAL A 416 -24.78 0.80 -18.76
N ILE A 417 -25.04 0.23 -17.59
CA ILE A 417 -25.02 -1.21 -17.33
C ILE A 417 -26.46 -1.74 -17.44
N PRO A 418 -26.74 -2.68 -18.37
CA PRO A 418 -28.10 -3.16 -18.60
C PRO A 418 -28.55 -4.14 -17.51
N PRO A 419 -29.88 -4.34 -17.34
CA PRO A 419 -30.45 -5.27 -16.38
C PRO A 419 -30.04 -6.73 -16.61
N THR A 420 -29.58 -7.06 -17.81
CA THR A 420 -29.11 -8.41 -18.20
C THR A 420 -27.69 -8.71 -17.73
N PHE A 421 -26.96 -7.71 -17.20
CA PHE A 421 -25.62 -7.93 -16.70
C PHE A 421 -25.68 -8.63 -15.35
N ASP A 422 -25.12 -9.84 -15.30
CA ASP A 422 -24.90 -10.58 -14.06
C ASP A 422 -23.43 -10.38 -13.62
N PRO A 423 -23.16 -9.67 -12.51
CA PRO A 423 -21.80 -9.49 -12.04
C PRO A 423 -21.15 -10.77 -11.51
N GLN A 424 -21.91 -11.82 -11.21
CA GLN A 424 -21.37 -13.10 -10.74
C GLN A 424 -21.04 -14.06 -11.89
N ALA A 425 -21.51 -13.77 -13.10
CA ALA A 425 -21.23 -14.59 -14.26
C ALA A 425 -19.77 -14.46 -14.69
N GLU A 426 -19.13 -15.60 -14.97
CA GLU A 426 -17.82 -15.59 -15.61
C GLU A 426 -17.93 -15.05 -17.04
N PHE A 427 -17.04 -14.12 -17.40
CA PHE A 427 -16.91 -13.61 -18.75
C PHE A 427 -15.74 -14.29 -19.48
N LYS A 428 -15.94 -14.53 -20.78
CA LYS A 428 -14.98 -15.18 -21.68
C LYS A 428 -14.31 -14.20 -22.65
N SER A 429 -14.76 -12.94 -22.65
CA SER A 429 -14.18 -11.86 -23.45
C SER A 429 -14.45 -10.52 -22.76
N TRP A 430 -13.44 -9.64 -22.73
CA TRP A 430 -13.58 -8.28 -22.21
C TRP A 430 -14.64 -7.45 -22.95
N ASN A 431 -14.97 -7.79 -24.20
CA ASN A 431 -16.09 -7.19 -24.94
C ASN A 431 -17.45 -7.39 -24.25
N GLN A 432 -17.60 -8.41 -23.40
CA GLN A 432 -18.82 -8.61 -22.60
C GLN A 432 -18.98 -7.54 -21.50
N LEU A 433 -17.92 -6.81 -21.18
CA LEU A 433 -17.89 -5.69 -20.24
C LEU A 433 -17.84 -4.32 -20.94
N ALA A 434 -17.91 -4.29 -22.28
CA ALA A 434 -17.93 -3.06 -23.06
C ALA A 434 -19.34 -2.44 -23.06
N PHE A 435 -19.68 -1.81 -21.95
CA PHE A 435 -20.96 -1.12 -21.79
C PHE A 435 -21.02 0.18 -22.58
N VAL A 436 -22.24 0.64 -22.84
CA VAL A 436 -22.45 1.89 -23.59
C VAL A 436 -21.95 3.06 -22.75
N GLU A 437 -21.10 3.88 -23.35
CA GLU A 437 -20.63 5.14 -22.77
C GLU A 437 -21.06 6.33 -23.62
N PHE A 438 -21.44 7.44 -22.97
CA PHE A 438 -21.74 8.70 -23.65
C PHE A 438 -21.32 9.91 -22.82
N ASP A 439 -20.86 10.96 -23.50
CA ASP A 439 -20.41 12.19 -22.85
C ASP A 439 -21.60 13.06 -22.42
N LEU A 440 -21.48 13.68 -21.25
CA LEU A 440 -22.39 14.70 -20.77
C LEU A 440 -21.80 16.07 -21.10
N VAL A 441 -22.60 16.96 -21.67
CA VAL A 441 -22.16 18.31 -22.03
C VAL A 441 -22.54 19.30 -20.94
N GLU A 442 -21.70 20.32 -20.73
CA GLU A 442 -22.00 21.38 -19.79
C GLU A 442 -23.21 22.19 -20.28
N VAL A 443 -24.26 22.28 -19.45
CA VAL A 443 -25.51 23.00 -19.76
C VAL A 443 -25.64 24.31 -19.00
N SER A 444 -24.94 24.41 -17.87
CA SER A 444 -24.72 25.63 -17.09
C SER A 444 -23.50 25.39 -16.20
N THR A 445 -22.88 26.44 -15.66
CA THR A 445 -21.68 26.31 -14.82
C THR A 445 -21.81 25.19 -13.77
N GLY A 446 -20.93 24.19 -13.88
CA GLY A 446 -20.87 23.05 -12.95
C GLY A 446 -22.00 22.03 -13.10
N LYS A 447 -22.84 22.13 -14.14
CA LYS A 447 -23.92 21.18 -14.44
C LYS A 447 -23.76 20.58 -15.82
N TYR A 448 -23.78 19.27 -15.89
CA TYR A 448 -23.61 18.50 -17.12
C TYR A 448 -24.80 17.61 -17.37
N ALA A 449 -25.18 17.43 -18.63
CA ALA A 449 -26.31 16.58 -18.97
C ALA A 449 -26.26 16.03 -20.39
N ALA A 450 -26.89 14.87 -20.58
CA ALA A 450 -27.16 14.30 -21.90
C ALA A 450 -28.42 13.41 -21.86
N PRO A 451 -29.19 13.34 -22.97
CA PRO A 451 -30.25 12.34 -23.11
C PRO A 451 -29.66 10.97 -23.45
N TYR A 452 -30.22 9.91 -22.85
CA TYR A 452 -30.00 8.53 -23.27
C TYR A 452 -31.33 7.91 -23.68
N GLY A 453 -31.38 7.22 -24.83
CA GLY A 453 -32.63 6.79 -25.49
C GLY A 453 -32.87 5.28 -25.54
N ASP A 454 -31.92 4.49 -25.06
CA ASP A 454 -31.88 3.04 -25.29
C ASP A 454 -32.22 2.21 -24.02
N PHE A 455 -33.02 2.76 -23.10
CA PHE A 455 -33.62 2.03 -21.99
C PHE A 455 -34.76 1.12 -22.51
N THR A 456 -34.39 0.02 -23.16
CA THR A 456 -35.30 -0.84 -23.94
C THR A 456 -35.56 -2.21 -23.31
N ILE A 457 -34.72 -2.64 -22.38
CA ILE A 457 -34.82 -3.94 -21.71
C ILE A 457 -35.51 -3.74 -20.36
N PRO A 458 -36.60 -4.45 -20.06
CA PRO A 458 -37.21 -4.44 -18.73
C PRO A 458 -36.22 -4.75 -17.60
N GLY A 459 -36.31 -4.00 -16.51
CA GLY A 459 -35.49 -4.15 -15.32
C GLY A 459 -34.68 -2.90 -14.98
N ASP A 460 -33.73 -3.05 -14.06
CA ASP A 460 -32.95 -1.96 -13.49
C ASP A 460 -31.66 -1.73 -14.28
N TYR A 461 -31.55 -0.58 -14.92
CA TYR A 461 -30.29 -0.10 -15.47
C TYR A 461 -29.50 0.63 -14.40
N SER A 462 -28.20 0.34 -14.31
CA SER A 462 -27.28 1.16 -13.52
C SER A 462 -26.58 2.16 -14.42
N VAL A 463 -26.73 3.45 -14.14
CA VAL A 463 -26.06 4.53 -14.86
C VAL A 463 -24.97 5.10 -13.96
N VAL A 464 -23.71 4.82 -14.29
CA VAL A 464 -22.53 5.26 -13.54
C VAL A 464 -21.97 6.53 -14.19
N ILE A 465 -21.83 7.60 -13.41
CA ILE A 465 -21.30 8.89 -13.88
C ILE A 465 -19.85 9.03 -13.44
N ASN A 466 -18.99 9.41 -14.39
CA ASN A 466 -17.58 9.66 -14.20
C ASN A 466 -17.27 11.11 -14.59
N ALA A 467 -16.31 11.72 -13.90
CA ALA A 467 -15.76 13.02 -14.26
C ALA A 467 -14.24 13.00 -14.07
N GLU A 468 -13.51 13.72 -14.92
CA GLU A 468 -12.06 13.83 -14.85
C GLU A 468 -11.58 15.26 -15.19
N ASN A 469 -10.42 15.62 -14.64
CA ASN A 469 -9.64 16.81 -14.99
C ASN A 469 -8.15 16.44 -15.09
N ALA A 470 -7.29 17.45 -15.16
CA ALA A 470 -5.84 17.25 -15.20
C ALA A 470 -5.25 16.69 -13.89
N ASP A 471 -5.95 16.79 -12.78
CA ASP A 471 -5.50 16.38 -11.44
C ASP A 471 -6.05 15.00 -11.05
N GLY A 472 -7.11 14.51 -11.67
CA GLY A 472 -7.56 13.14 -11.48
C GLY A 472 -9.01 12.90 -11.87
N PHE A 473 -9.59 11.87 -11.25
CA PHE A 473 -10.96 11.42 -11.47
C PHE A 473 -11.79 11.71 -10.22
N ALA A 474 -13.04 12.11 -10.44
CA ALA A 474 -14.03 12.13 -9.38
C ALA A 474 -14.35 10.73 -8.90
N ASP A 475 -14.78 10.62 -7.65
CA ASP A 475 -15.49 9.42 -7.22
C ASP A 475 -16.76 9.25 -8.06
N PRO A 476 -16.88 8.14 -8.82
CA PRO A 476 -18.02 7.89 -9.64
C PRO A 476 -19.25 7.65 -8.76
N VAL A 477 -20.37 8.24 -9.19
CA VAL A 477 -21.67 8.05 -8.55
C VAL A 477 -22.57 7.27 -9.50
N GLN A 478 -23.57 6.58 -8.96
CA GLN A 478 -24.50 5.79 -9.77
C GLN A 478 -25.96 6.16 -9.47
N THR A 479 -26.82 5.98 -10.46
CA THR A 479 -28.27 6.05 -10.32
C THR A 479 -28.94 4.89 -11.04
N THR A 480 -30.17 4.56 -10.63
CA THR A 480 -30.94 3.45 -11.19
C THR A 480 -32.09 3.96 -12.04
N ILE A 481 -32.16 3.50 -13.28
CA ILE A 481 -33.29 3.76 -14.18
C ILE A 481 -34.04 2.45 -14.40
N THR A 482 -35.25 2.35 -13.88
CA THR A 482 -36.07 1.13 -13.98
C THR A 482 -36.98 1.22 -15.21
N VAL A 483 -36.86 0.25 -16.10
CA VAL A 483 -37.78 0.06 -17.23
C VAL A 483 -38.85 -0.94 -16.81
N PRO A 484 -40.13 -0.55 -16.78
CA PRO A 484 -41.20 -1.48 -16.40
C PRO A 484 -41.31 -2.61 -17.43
N GLY A 485 -41.42 -3.84 -16.94
CA GLY A 485 -41.71 -4.99 -17.80
C GLY A 485 -43.12 -4.96 -18.41
N ALA A 486 -43.36 -5.83 -19.38
CA ALA A 486 -44.72 -6.29 -19.63
C ALA A 486 -45.27 -6.82 -18.30
N GLU A 487 -46.56 -6.63 -18.00
CA GLU A 487 -47.19 -7.14 -16.78
C GLU A 487 -47.03 -8.68 -16.67
N SER A 488 -45.87 -9.13 -16.19
CA SER A 488 -45.79 -10.32 -15.38
C SER A 488 -46.37 -9.91 -14.04
N LYS A 489 -47.33 -10.69 -13.56
CA LYS A 489 -47.69 -10.68 -12.14
C LYS A 489 -46.40 -10.57 -11.33
N PRO A 490 -46.38 -9.77 -10.25
CA PRO A 490 -45.18 -9.61 -9.44
C PRO A 490 -44.58 -10.98 -9.22
N VAL A 491 -43.33 -11.18 -9.64
CA VAL A 491 -42.57 -12.34 -9.19
C VAL A 491 -42.64 -12.23 -7.68
N ALA A 492 -43.35 -13.15 -7.05
CA ALA A 492 -43.59 -13.09 -5.63
C ALA A 492 -42.22 -13.15 -4.95
N ARG A 493 -41.64 -12.00 -4.61
CA ARG A 493 -40.56 -11.93 -3.66
C ARG A 493 -41.17 -12.42 -2.36
N LEU A 494 -40.64 -13.51 -1.85
CA LEU A 494 -41.13 -14.05 -0.60
C LEU A 494 -40.72 -13.05 0.49
N THR A 495 -41.68 -12.38 1.10
CA THR A 495 -41.40 -11.44 2.19
C THR A 495 -40.57 -12.17 3.26
N GLY A 496 -39.42 -11.60 3.64
CA GLY A 496 -38.47 -12.23 4.56
C GLY A 496 -37.35 -13.06 3.92
N ASP A 497 -37.36 -13.27 2.60
CA ASP A 497 -36.27 -13.90 1.84
C ASP A 497 -35.20 -12.85 1.51
N VAL A 498 -34.14 -12.84 2.32
CA VAL A 498 -33.08 -11.83 2.30
C VAL A 498 -31.98 -12.24 1.31
N ASN A 499 -31.68 -13.52 1.22
CA ASN A 499 -30.61 -14.06 0.37
C ASN A 499 -31.07 -14.43 -1.06
N GLY A 500 -32.39 -14.42 -1.33
CA GLY A 500 -32.99 -14.70 -2.63
C GLY A 500 -33.07 -16.18 -2.99
N ASP A 501 -32.92 -17.09 -2.02
CA ASP A 501 -32.93 -18.54 -2.23
C ASP A 501 -34.35 -19.14 -2.33
N LYS A 502 -35.38 -18.30 -2.18
CA LYS A 502 -36.82 -18.62 -2.24
C LYS A 502 -37.34 -19.43 -1.05
N VAL A 503 -36.58 -19.52 0.05
CA VAL A 503 -36.92 -20.23 1.30
C VAL A 503 -36.60 -19.35 2.50
N VAL A 504 -37.60 -18.82 3.18
CA VAL A 504 -37.33 -18.02 4.39
C VAL A 504 -36.96 -18.93 5.56
N ASN A 505 -35.72 -18.80 6.03
CA ASN A 505 -35.17 -19.65 7.08
C ASN A 505 -34.15 -18.91 7.97
N ILE A 506 -33.43 -19.68 8.79
CA ILE A 506 -32.45 -19.17 9.75
C ILE A 506 -31.37 -18.28 9.12
N PHE A 507 -30.96 -18.56 7.88
CA PHE A 507 -29.92 -17.81 7.20
C PHE A 507 -30.39 -16.39 6.84
N ASP A 508 -31.65 -16.21 6.46
CA ASP A 508 -32.23 -14.87 6.22
C ASP A 508 -32.22 -14.02 7.48
N LEU A 509 -32.56 -14.63 8.62
CA LEU A 509 -32.59 -13.94 9.91
C LEU A 509 -31.17 -13.57 10.36
N VAL A 510 -30.20 -14.45 10.15
CA VAL A 510 -28.78 -14.17 10.43
C VAL A 510 -28.27 -13.01 9.59
N ILE A 511 -28.62 -12.96 8.30
CA ILE A 511 -28.19 -11.88 7.40
C ILE A 511 -28.84 -10.56 7.82
N ALA A 512 -30.14 -10.55 8.12
CA ALA A 512 -30.82 -9.34 8.60
C ALA A 512 -30.27 -8.86 9.95
N ALA A 513 -30.07 -9.77 10.92
CA ALA A 513 -29.50 -9.42 12.22
C ALA A 513 -28.03 -8.99 12.14
N GLY A 514 -27.27 -9.53 11.18
CA GLY A 514 -25.90 -9.10 10.89
C GLY A 514 -25.78 -7.70 10.28
N SER A 515 -26.89 -7.09 9.85
CA SER A 515 -26.97 -5.70 9.38
C SER A 515 -27.73 -4.77 10.34
N PHE A 516 -28.11 -5.26 11.51
CA PHE A 516 -28.94 -4.54 12.47
C PHE A 516 -28.31 -3.20 12.88
N GLY A 517 -29.09 -2.12 12.82
CA GLY A 517 -28.66 -0.75 13.11
C GLY A 517 -28.06 0.02 11.91
N LYS A 518 -27.94 -0.60 10.73
CA LYS A 518 -27.49 0.09 9.51
C LYS A 518 -28.63 0.88 8.85
N THR A 519 -28.30 2.03 8.26
CA THR A 519 -29.24 2.93 7.57
C THR A 519 -28.75 3.35 6.18
N GLY A 520 -29.65 3.43 5.19
CA GLY A 520 -29.34 3.73 3.79
C GLY A 520 -30.14 2.89 2.79
N ALA A 521 -30.29 3.39 1.56
CA ALA A 521 -31.07 2.72 0.53
C ALA A 521 -30.43 1.40 0.06
N GLY A 522 -31.24 0.34 -0.03
CA GLY A 522 -30.83 -0.96 -0.59
C GLY A 522 -29.92 -1.79 0.32
N ILE A 523 -29.95 -1.56 1.63
CA ILE A 523 -29.18 -2.36 2.60
C ILE A 523 -29.73 -3.79 2.68
N MET A 524 -28.82 -4.77 2.64
CA MET A 524 -29.20 -6.15 2.92
C MET A 524 -29.69 -6.31 4.35
N GLY A 525 -30.93 -6.79 4.50
CA GLY A 525 -31.60 -6.94 5.79
C GLY A 525 -32.76 -5.97 6.00
N ASP A 526 -32.85 -4.89 5.22
CA ASP A 526 -34.03 -4.01 5.20
C ASP A 526 -35.11 -4.67 4.33
N VAL A 527 -36.05 -5.35 4.99
CA VAL A 527 -37.08 -6.14 4.31
C VAL A 527 -38.39 -5.37 4.16
N ASN A 528 -38.54 -4.26 4.88
CA ASN A 528 -39.72 -3.40 4.81
C ASN A 528 -39.52 -2.17 3.89
N GLY A 529 -38.28 -1.88 3.48
CA GLY A 529 -37.91 -0.80 2.56
C GLY A 529 -37.96 0.58 3.20
N ASP A 530 -37.72 0.70 4.51
CA ASP A 530 -37.72 1.96 5.26
C ASP A 530 -36.33 2.62 5.37
N ASP A 531 -35.34 2.08 4.65
CA ASP A 531 -33.94 2.49 4.64
C ASP A 531 -33.22 2.29 6.00
N ALA A 532 -33.74 1.47 6.92
CA ALA A 532 -33.12 1.21 8.22
C ALA A 532 -33.35 -0.22 8.74
N VAL A 533 -32.29 -1.02 8.87
CA VAL A 533 -32.40 -2.38 9.41
C VAL A 533 -32.61 -2.34 10.92
N ASN A 534 -33.82 -2.67 11.37
CA ASN A 534 -34.22 -2.58 12.77
C ASN A 534 -35.04 -3.81 13.21
N ILE A 535 -35.66 -3.74 14.39
CA ILE A 535 -36.39 -4.89 14.93
C ILE A 535 -37.58 -5.32 14.08
N PHE A 536 -38.22 -4.39 13.37
CA PHE A 536 -39.34 -4.69 12.50
C PHE A 536 -38.90 -5.58 11.33
N ASP A 537 -37.68 -5.43 10.83
CA ASP A 537 -37.14 -6.29 9.78
C ASP A 537 -36.92 -7.73 10.25
N LEU A 538 -36.33 -7.89 11.43
CA LEU A 538 -36.11 -9.21 12.02
C LEU A 538 -37.44 -9.94 12.28
N VAL A 539 -38.43 -9.20 12.77
CA VAL A 539 -39.79 -9.71 13.00
C VAL A 539 -40.46 -10.10 11.68
N ILE A 540 -40.25 -9.33 10.61
CA ILE A 540 -40.76 -9.67 9.27
C ILE A 540 -40.11 -10.95 8.75
N VAL A 541 -38.79 -11.10 8.87
CA VAL A 541 -38.10 -12.33 8.45
C VAL A 541 -38.62 -13.53 9.24
N ALA A 542 -38.67 -13.43 10.57
CA ALA A 542 -39.15 -14.49 11.45
C ALA A 542 -40.63 -14.83 11.23
N GLY A 543 -41.50 -13.83 11.05
CA GLY A 543 -42.92 -14.03 10.76
C GLY A 543 -43.20 -14.73 9.42
N ASN A 544 -42.18 -14.87 8.58
CA ASN A 544 -42.25 -15.58 7.30
C ASN A 544 -41.47 -16.91 7.29
N PHE A 545 -40.90 -17.35 8.42
CA PHE A 545 -40.14 -18.62 8.51
C PHE A 545 -40.91 -19.83 7.99
N GLY A 546 -40.21 -20.68 7.23
CA GLY A 546 -40.76 -21.90 6.66
C GLY A 546 -41.66 -21.68 5.44
N LYS A 547 -41.90 -20.42 5.05
CA LYS A 547 -42.48 -20.14 3.73
C LYS A 547 -41.45 -20.46 2.67
N SER A 548 -41.90 -21.09 1.59
CA SER A 548 -41.05 -21.49 0.48
C SER A 548 -41.84 -21.47 -0.81
N LEU A 549 -41.18 -21.09 -1.91
CA LEU A 549 -41.71 -21.23 -3.27
C LEU A 549 -41.23 -22.52 -3.97
N VAL A 550 -40.48 -23.37 -3.27
CA VAL A 550 -39.95 -24.67 -3.75
C VAL A 550 -40.13 -25.79 -2.71
N ALA A 551 -40.32 -27.04 -3.15
CA ALA A 551 -40.40 -28.20 -2.25
C ALA A 551 -38.98 -28.64 -1.80
N ALA A 552 -38.81 -28.89 -0.49
CA ALA A 552 -37.58 -29.06 0.32
C ALA A 552 -36.49 -30.06 -0.22
N PRO A 553 -35.22 -30.07 0.27
CA PRO A 553 -34.83 -30.17 1.69
C PRO A 553 -33.80 -29.12 2.19
N ALA A 554 -33.72 -29.00 3.52
CA ALA A 554 -32.79 -28.15 4.26
C ALA A 554 -31.35 -28.69 4.23
N MET A 555 -30.37 -27.82 3.92
CA MET A 555 -28.95 -28.10 4.12
C MET A 555 -28.51 -27.66 5.52
N THR A 556 -27.79 -28.54 6.21
CA THR A 556 -26.99 -28.20 7.39
C THR A 556 -25.68 -27.56 6.93
N VAL A 557 -25.63 -26.22 6.94
CA VAL A 557 -24.40 -25.43 6.77
C VAL A 557 -24.02 -24.86 8.15
N LYS A 558 -22.73 -24.92 8.47
CA LYS A 558 -22.17 -24.33 9.70
C LYS A 558 -22.11 -22.82 9.52
N ILE A 559 -22.76 -22.06 10.40
CA ILE A 559 -22.78 -20.59 10.34
C ILE A 559 -21.44 -20.06 10.88
N GLU A 560 -20.67 -19.37 10.05
CA GLU A 560 -19.49 -18.60 10.47
C GLU A 560 -19.83 -17.10 10.44
N LEU A 561 -19.67 -16.41 11.57
CA LEU A 561 -20.01 -14.99 11.73
C LEU A 561 -18.75 -14.15 11.92
N THR A 562 -18.68 -13.00 11.26
CA THR A 562 -17.65 -11.98 11.53
C THR A 562 -17.86 -11.32 12.88
N THR A 563 -16.82 -10.68 13.44
CA THR A 563 -16.92 -9.93 14.70
C THR A 563 -17.99 -8.84 14.65
N ALA A 564 -18.06 -8.08 13.54
CA ALA A 564 -19.08 -7.06 13.33
C ALA A 564 -20.51 -7.66 13.30
N GLN A 565 -20.70 -8.80 12.63
CA GLN A 565 -22.00 -9.48 12.62
C GLN A 565 -22.39 -9.96 14.03
N LYS A 566 -21.45 -10.46 14.83
CA LYS A 566 -21.70 -10.86 16.23
C LYS A 566 -22.12 -9.66 17.08
N HIS A 567 -21.51 -8.49 16.90
CA HIS A 567 -21.93 -7.26 17.59
C HIS A 567 -23.32 -6.78 17.18
N HIS A 568 -23.65 -6.80 15.88
CA HIS A 568 -25.00 -6.43 15.42
C HIS A 568 -26.07 -7.40 15.94
N ILE A 569 -25.78 -8.69 15.96
CA ILE A 569 -26.65 -9.72 16.55
C ILE A 569 -26.80 -9.50 18.06
N ALA A 570 -25.72 -9.21 18.79
CA ALA A 570 -25.78 -8.89 20.22
C ALA A 570 -26.64 -7.65 20.49
N HIS A 571 -26.50 -6.60 19.68
CA HIS A 571 -27.33 -5.39 19.78
C HIS A 571 -28.81 -5.67 19.51
N ALA A 572 -29.12 -6.54 18.55
CA ALA A 572 -30.49 -6.99 18.31
C ALA A 572 -31.08 -7.76 19.51
N ILE A 573 -30.29 -8.64 20.13
CA ILE A 573 -30.66 -9.36 21.36
C ILE A 573 -30.95 -8.36 22.49
N ASP A 574 -30.07 -7.39 22.72
CA ASP A 574 -30.23 -6.40 23.79
C ASP A 574 -31.52 -5.57 23.61
N GLN A 575 -31.82 -5.14 22.38
CA GLN A 575 -33.05 -4.41 22.08
C GLN A 575 -34.30 -5.27 22.30
N LEU A 576 -34.30 -6.54 21.89
CA LEU A 576 -35.37 -7.49 22.15
C LEU A 576 -35.58 -7.74 23.64
N GLU A 577 -34.50 -7.94 24.39
CA GLU A 577 -34.53 -8.19 25.83
C GLU A 577 -35.06 -6.99 26.62
N SER A 578 -34.81 -5.77 26.14
CA SER A 578 -35.29 -4.52 26.75
C SER A 578 -36.81 -4.36 26.73
N ASN A 579 -37.51 -5.04 25.81
CA ASN A 579 -38.97 -5.04 25.74
C ASN A 579 -39.59 -6.09 26.66
N SER A 580 -40.29 -5.68 27.72
CA SER A 580 -40.92 -6.61 28.67
C SER A 580 -42.20 -7.28 28.16
N ASN A 581 -42.79 -6.80 27.06
CA ASN A 581 -44.01 -7.33 26.43
C ASN A 581 -43.73 -7.71 24.97
N ARG A 582 -42.94 -8.77 24.76
CA ARG A 582 -42.61 -9.27 23.42
C ARG A 582 -43.78 -10.02 22.78
N SER A 583 -43.92 -9.86 21.45
CA SER A 583 -44.79 -10.70 20.63
C SER A 583 -44.25 -12.13 20.53
N TYR A 584 -45.07 -13.06 20.02
CA TYR A 584 -44.63 -14.43 19.76
C TYR A 584 -43.45 -14.48 18.77
N GLU A 585 -43.51 -13.65 17.73
CA GLU A 585 -42.47 -13.52 16.71
C GLU A 585 -41.17 -12.94 17.30
N GLU A 586 -41.27 -11.92 18.15
CA GLU A 586 -40.12 -11.33 18.83
C GLU A 586 -39.44 -12.31 19.79
N GLU A 587 -40.23 -13.12 20.54
CA GLU A 587 -39.70 -14.17 21.42
C GLU A 587 -39.01 -15.28 20.62
N MET A 588 -39.54 -15.63 19.45
CA MET A 588 -38.92 -16.59 18.54
C MET A 588 -37.59 -16.07 17.97
N VAL A 589 -37.55 -14.80 17.52
CA VAL A 589 -36.31 -14.14 17.06
C VAL A 589 -35.27 -14.17 18.18
N LEU A 590 -35.65 -13.76 19.39
CA LEU A 590 -34.75 -13.73 20.54
C LEU A 590 -34.15 -15.11 20.81
N GLY A 591 -34.97 -16.16 20.90
CA GLY A 591 -34.50 -17.52 21.15
C GLY A 591 -33.56 -18.04 20.06
N VAL A 592 -33.82 -17.69 18.81
CA VAL A 592 -32.99 -18.08 17.67
C VAL A 592 -31.63 -17.35 17.68
N LEU A 593 -31.62 -16.04 17.92
CA LEU A 593 -30.38 -15.26 18.00
C LEU A 593 -29.52 -15.70 19.20
N GLN A 594 -30.13 -16.04 20.34
CA GLN A 594 -29.44 -16.59 21.51
C GLN A 594 -28.79 -17.97 21.24
N VAL A 595 -29.37 -18.78 20.36
CA VAL A 595 -28.78 -20.06 19.93
C VAL A 595 -27.59 -19.85 18.99
N ILE A 596 -27.67 -18.84 18.12
CA ILE A 596 -26.60 -18.49 17.16
C ILE A 596 -25.41 -17.82 17.87
N LEU A 597 -25.68 -16.99 18.88
CA LEU A 597 -24.68 -16.30 19.69
C LEU A 597 -24.81 -16.73 21.16
N PRO A 598 -24.36 -17.95 21.52
CA PRO A 598 -24.56 -18.52 22.86
C PRO A 598 -23.71 -17.82 23.95
N GLU A 599 -22.63 -17.15 23.57
CA GLU A 599 -21.80 -16.37 24.49
C GLU A 599 -22.09 -14.88 24.31
N ARG A 600 -22.54 -14.21 25.38
CA ARG A 600 -22.69 -12.75 25.39
C ARG A 600 -21.33 -12.10 25.23
N LEU A 601 -21.18 -11.30 24.19
CA LEU A 601 -20.07 -10.37 24.09
C LEU A 601 -20.15 -9.38 25.27
N PRO A 602 -19.01 -8.94 25.84
CA PRO A 602 -19.04 -8.00 26.96
C PRO A 602 -19.74 -6.70 26.53
N THR A 603 -20.66 -6.19 27.34
CA THR A 603 -21.36 -4.92 27.09
C THR A 603 -20.67 -3.74 27.76
N GLN A 604 -19.70 -3.99 28.64
CA GLN A 604 -18.89 -2.97 29.30
C GLN A 604 -17.42 -3.37 29.31
N THR A 605 -16.56 -2.39 29.05
CA THR A 605 -15.12 -2.54 29.22
C THR A 605 -14.81 -2.56 30.70
N GLN A 606 -14.24 -3.66 31.22
CA GLN A 606 -13.89 -3.81 32.63
C GLN A 606 -12.61 -4.61 32.84
N LEU A 607 -11.86 -4.25 33.88
CA LEU A 607 -10.76 -5.04 34.43
C LEU A 607 -11.30 -5.91 35.57
N LEU A 608 -11.01 -7.20 35.54
CA LEU A 608 -11.41 -8.17 36.54
C LEU A 608 -10.31 -8.34 37.59
N ALA A 609 -10.69 -8.87 38.75
CA ALA A 609 -9.75 -9.12 39.84
C ALA A 609 -8.61 -10.04 39.38
N ASN A 610 -7.39 -9.68 39.76
CA ASN A 610 -6.23 -10.48 39.39
C ASN A 610 -6.25 -11.83 40.11
N TYR A 611 -5.90 -12.92 39.42
CA TYR A 611 -5.93 -14.26 39.98
C TYR A 611 -4.81 -15.14 39.41
N PRO A 612 -4.10 -15.93 40.23
CA PRO A 612 -4.14 -15.94 41.69
C PRO A 612 -3.45 -14.72 42.33
N ASN A 613 -3.73 -14.47 43.62
CA ASN A 613 -3.16 -13.41 44.47
C ASN A 613 -1.60 -13.36 44.34
N PRO A 614 -0.94 -12.18 44.32
CA PRO A 614 0.38 -11.95 43.70
C PRO A 614 1.60 -12.48 44.48
N PHE A 615 1.40 -13.49 45.33
CA PHE A 615 2.49 -14.31 45.89
C PHE A 615 2.78 -15.56 45.06
N ASN A 616 2.13 -15.71 43.91
CA ASN A 616 2.41 -16.76 42.95
C ASN A 616 3.35 -16.23 41.84
N PRO A 617 4.22 -17.06 41.23
CA PRO A 617 5.14 -16.63 40.17
C PRO A 617 4.47 -16.04 38.92
N GLU A 618 3.15 -16.18 38.82
CA GLU A 618 2.30 -15.77 37.71
C GLU A 618 0.95 -15.30 38.29
N THR A 619 0.47 -14.13 37.82
CA THR A 619 -0.85 -13.58 38.15
C THR A 619 -1.49 -13.10 36.85
N TRP A 620 -2.78 -13.42 36.66
CA TRP A 620 -3.54 -12.99 35.48
C TRP A 620 -4.35 -11.76 35.85
N ILE A 621 -4.39 -10.74 34.99
CA ILE A 621 -5.34 -9.61 35.09
C ILE A 621 -6.34 -9.78 33.94
N PRO A 622 -7.45 -10.48 34.16
CA PRO A 622 -8.43 -10.67 33.10
C PRO A 622 -9.13 -9.34 32.82
N PHE A 623 -9.46 -9.08 31.56
CA PHE A 623 -10.24 -7.91 31.16
C PHE A 623 -11.31 -8.32 30.17
N GLN A 624 -12.30 -7.46 30.01
CA GLN A 624 -13.35 -7.55 29.01
C GLN A 624 -13.43 -6.21 28.30
N LEU A 625 -13.63 -6.22 26.98
CA LEU A 625 -13.80 -5.01 26.18
C LEU A 625 -15.20 -5.00 25.57
N ALA A 626 -15.92 -3.89 25.72
CA ALA A 626 -17.22 -3.69 25.06
C ALA A 626 -17.10 -3.37 23.57
N GLN A 627 -15.94 -2.86 23.18
CA GLN A 627 -15.56 -2.43 21.83
C GLN A 627 -14.05 -2.56 21.70
N ASP A 628 -13.54 -2.73 20.49
CA ASP A 628 -12.10 -2.84 20.24
C ASP A 628 -11.35 -1.63 20.83
N ALA A 629 -10.39 -1.89 21.71
CA ALA A 629 -9.64 -0.88 22.43
C ALA A 629 -8.24 -1.40 22.78
N ILE A 630 -7.27 -0.48 22.85
CA ILE A 630 -5.90 -0.80 23.30
C ILE A 630 -5.92 -1.00 24.81
N VAL A 631 -5.46 -2.17 25.26
CA VAL A 631 -5.24 -2.45 26.69
C VAL A 631 -3.75 -2.32 26.96
N THR A 632 -3.36 -1.28 27.69
CA THR A 632 -1.98 -1.05 28.09
C THR A 632 -1.72 -1.64 29.47
N THR A 633 -0.67 -2.43 29.60
CA THR A 633 -0.24 -2.95 30.91
C THR A 633 1.03 -2.24 31.36
N LYS A 634 1.05 -1.76 32.61
CA LYS A 634 2.23 -1.14 33.22
C LYS A 634 2.65 -1.88 34.47
N ILE A 635 3.88 -2.39 34.47
CA ILE A 635 4.46 -3.09 35.61
C ILE A 635 5.44 -2.14 36.31
N TYR A 636 5.17 -1.89 37.59
CA TYR A 636 5.99 -1.04 38.45
C TYR A 636 6.86 -1.88 39.37
N ASP A 637 8.10 -1.46 39.59
CA ASP A 637 8.95 -2.01 40.64
C ASP A 637 8.58 -1.47 42.04
N LEU A 638 9.30 -1.92 43.07
CA LEU A 638 9.09 -1.48 44.46
C LEU A 638 9.34 0.03 44.67
N ASN A 639 9.91 0.72 43.68
CA ASN A 639 10.17 2.17 43.70
C ASN A 639 9.21 2.97 42.81
N TRP A 640 8.15 2.34 42.28
CA TRP A 640 7.18 2.93 41.35
C TRP A 640 7.79 3.37 40.01
N GLN A 641 8.87 2.74 39.57
CA GLN A 641 9.44 2.92 38.24
C GLN A 641 8.87 1.88 37.29
N ALA A 642 8.38 2.31 36.12
CA ALA A 642 7.80 1.43 35.11
C ALA A 642 8.93 0.68 34.37
N ASN A 643 8.89 -0.65 34.36
CA ASN A 643 9.95 -1.48 33.78
C ASN A 643 9.66 -1.98 32.36
N GLN A 644 8.42 -1.82 31.86
CA GLN A 644 8.00 -2.18 30.49
C GLN A 644 6.60 -1.59 30.18
N ASP A 645 6.41 -1.12 28.95
CA ASP A 645 5.11 -0.81 28.34
C ASP A 645 4.85 -1.91 27.29
N ASP A 646 3.81 -2.74 27.49
CA ASP A 646 3.27 -3.68 26.50
C ASP A 646 1.80 -3.36 26.20
#